data_AF-A0A8C1BYK8-F1
#
_entry.id   AF-A0A8C1BYK8-F1
#
_cell.length_a   1.000
_cell.length_b   1.000
_cell.length_c   1.000
_cell.angle_alpha   90.00
_cell.angle_beta   90.00
_cell.angle_gamma   90.00
#
_symmetry.space_group_name_H-M   'P 1'
#
loop_
_entity.id
_entity.type
_entity.pdbx_description
1 polymer ?
#
loop_
_entity_poly.entity_id
_entity_poly.type
_entity_poly.pdbx_seq_one_letter_code
_entity_poly.pdbx_strand_id
1 'polypeptide(L)'
;IGATVMQSSPLSYVSFSRSEDAPSLPTKTIVINRYCDNQLRDIVKKLRERTELFKEKVIDPYSSSPEHSPPVTPVYRKEDWIRKQEAERIKREEAEQKKKEEDAKKAAAKKEKEEKEKKEKEEKLKAEKEKADKEAAEAICPKIKCTCIDTLLKPFEDMMDAYLGTTIDPFTDRRYIKWLSVVTIAFNYNVWLATARLCFPYHTPVTVPFWIFFDILADLVNIIDITMFQPRLQFVKAGDIIVTLIYIYFDDILSQQTDLISIIPFDLLCFHFGFTSIFRINRFMRYQSFFEFSDRLESIMAKAYIWRVGRTTGYLLFCLHLNSCLYYVASEYEGLGSTKWTYDGKGNAYLRCYYFATRTLITIGGLPEPHTLFEIIFQLVNFFTGVFVFSSLIGQMRDVIGAATAGQTYFRASMDACVAYMNTYTIPKLVQNRVRTWYNYTWDSQGMLDEFELLEKMPLVMRTAIAVDINLATFQKIDLFKGCDNQMLVDMLLRLKSIVYLPGDFVCKKGDIGREMYIIKAGEVQVIGGPDNKIVFVTLKAGCVFGEISLLQSAKDGGNRRTANVAAHGFANLFVLDKKDLNDILVHYPESQKVLARKGRKLMKAKGKAAPVKDEGEKKKGLAMFGQKPPTPKMLRAFGGFGKGGLLEKLRVCVMI
;
A
#
# COMPACT_ATOMS: atom_id res chain seq x y z
N ILE A 1 -23.55 -16.47 46.57
CA ILE A 1 -24.22 -16.58 47.89
C ILE A 1 -24.47 -18.07 48.14
N GLY A 2 -23.89 -18.62 49.24
CA GLY A 2 -23.90 -20.04 49.67
C GLY A 2 -22.77 -20.89 49.06
N ALA A 3 -21.57 -21.04 49.66
CA ALA A 3 -21.15 -21.82 50.85
C ALA A 3 -21.39 -23.35 50.66
N THR A 4 -20.43 -24.27 50.83
CA THR A 4 -19.66 -24.53 52.06
C THR A 4 -18.45 -25.45 51.81
N VAL A 5 -17.45 -25.27 52.67
CA VAL A 5 -16.12 -25.91 52.79
C VAL A 5 -16.17 -27.20 53.64
N MET A 6 -15.29 -28.18 53.36
CA MET A 6 -14.57 -29.02 54.36
C MET A 6 -13.38 -29.68 53.64
N GLN A 7 -12.11 -29.30 53.91
CA GLN A 7 -11.15 -29.94 54.85
C GLN A 7 -11.16 -31.48 54.76
N SER A 8 -10.07 -32.25 54.63
CA SER A 8 -8.62 -32.05 54.82
C SER A 8 -7.86 -33.29 54.26
N SER A 9 -6.58 -33.11 53.95
CA SER A 9 -5.53 -34.05 53.50
C SER A 9 -5.23 -35.23 54.47
N PRO A 10 -4.17 -36.08 54.34
CA PRO A 10 -3.28 -36.49 53.21
C PRO A 10 -2.91 -38.02 53.18
N LEU A 11 -2.03 -38.44 52.23
CA LEU A 11 -1.00 -39.52 52.26
C LEU A 11 -1.40 -40.90 52.85
N SER A 12 -1.25 -42.07 52.20
CA SER A 12 -0.03 -42.68 51.64
C SER A 12 -0.27 -44.19 51.42
N TYR A 13 0.54 -44.81 50.55
CA TYR A 13 0.93 -46.24 50.43
C TYR A 13 0.14 -47.33 51.19
N VAL A 14 -0.20 -48.43 50.50
CA VAL A 14 0.37 -49.77 50.73
C VAL A 14 -0.26 -50.80 49.76
N SER A 15 0.57 -51.78 49.47
CA SER A 15 0.54 -52.88 48.50
C SER A 15 -0.33 -54.09 48.84
N PHE A 16 -0.42 -54.97 47.83
CA PHE A 16 -0.65 -56.43 47.86
C PHE A 16 -2.07 -56.94 48.17
N SER A 17 -2.68 -57.61 47.19
CA SER A 17 -2.83 -59.08 47.24
C SER A 17 -3.62 -59.59 46.04
N ARG A 18 -3.22 -60.78 45.59
CA ARG A 18 -3.83 -61.59 44.55
C ARG A 18 -4.84 -62.50 45.26
N SER A 19 -6.11 -62.47 44.87
CA SER A 19 -7.08 -63.49 45.25
C SER A 19 -8.04 -63.76 44.10
N GLU A 20 -8.25 -65.05 43.91
CA GLU A 20 -8.88 -65.75 42.80
C GLU A 20 -10.42 -65.61 42.79
N ASP A 21 -10.97 -65.75 41.58
CA ASP A 21 -12.24 -66.40 41.24
C ASP A 21 -13.54 -66.01 41.96
N ALA A 22 -14.34 -65.18 41.27
CA ALA A 22 -15.80 -65.29 41.23
C ALA A 22 -16.31 -65.00 39.81
N PRO A 23 -17.22 -65.81 39.24
CA PRO A 23 -17.63 -65.69 37.84
C PRO A 23 -18.63 -64.53 37.68
N SER A 24 -18.23 -63.48 36.94
CA SER A 24 -19.16 -62.43 36.52
C SER A 24 -19.88 -62.85 35.23
N LEU A 25 -21.22 -62.75 35.25
CA LEU A 25 -22.09 -63.06 34.12
C LEU A 25 -21.64 -62.34 32.83
N PRO A 26 -21.76 -62.96 31.64
CA PRO A 26 -21.36 -62.31 30.40
C PRO A 26 -22.25 -61.09 30.15
N THR A 27 -21.67 -59.91 30.33
CA THR A 27 -22.24 -58.65 29.85
C THR A 27 -22.38 -58.76 28.34
N LYS A 28 -23.61 -58.79 27.82
CA LYS A 28 -23.87 -58.73 26.38
C LYS A 28 -23.20 -57.47 25.83
N THR A 29 -22.13 -57.66 25.06
CA THR A 29 -21.39 -56.56 24.42
C THR A 29 -22.34 -55.85 23.45
N ILE A 30 -22.52 -54.55 23.63
CA ILE A 30 -23.37 -53.74 22.74
C ILE A 30 -22.68 -53.67 21.38
N VAL A 31 -23.20 -54.41 20.39
CA VAL A 31 -22.72 -54.36 19.01
C VAL A 31 -23.44 -53.22 18.30
N ILE A 32 -22.79 -52.06 18.20
CA ILE A 32 -23.35 -50.87 17.52
C ILE A 32 -23.33 -51.04 15.98
N ASN A 33 -22.33 -51.76 15.44
CA ASN A 33 -22.25 -52.10 14.01
C ASN A 33 -21.62 -53.49 13.83
N ARG A 34 -22.38 -54.42 13.25
CA ARG A 34 -21.99 -55.83 13.10
C ARG A 34 -20.82 -56.05 12.14
N TYR A 35 -20.67 -55.21 11.11
CA TYR A 35 -19.57 -55.31 10.16
C TYR A 35 -18.24 -54.89 10.80
N CYS A 36 -18.25 -53.76 11.52
CA CYS A 36 -17.06 -53.28 12.23
C CYS A 36 -16.64 -54.24 13.36
N ASP A 37 -17.60 -54.80 14.10
CA ASP A 37 -17.29 -55.78 15.16
C ASP A 37 -16.70 -57.08 14.58
N ASN A 38 -17.22 -57.55 13.45
CA ASN A 38 -16.66 -58.72 12.75
C ASN A 38 -15.23 -58.46 12.24
N GLN A 39 -14.96 -57.29 11.65
CA GLN A 39 -13.62 -56.90 11.22
C GLN A 39 -12.64 -56.81 12.40
N LEU A 40 -13.06 -56.18 13.51
CA LEU A 40 -12.26 -56.10 14.73
C LEU A 40 -11.97 -57.49 15.32
N ARG A 41 -12.96 -58.38 15.36
CA ARG A 41 -12.78 -59.78 15.79
C ARG A 41 -11.81 -60.54 14.89
N ASP A 42 -11.89 -60.36 13.58
CA ASP A 42 -10.96 -60.99 12.62
C ASP A 42 -9.52 -60.47 12.80
N ILE A 43 -9.35 -59.17 13.03
CA ILE A 43 -8.04 -58.59 13.32
C ILE A 43 -7.49 -59.14 14.64
N VAL A 44 -8.30 -59.18 15.69
CA VAL A 44 -7.90 -59.75 16.99
C VAL A 44 -7.53 -61.22 16.87
N LYS A 45 -8.28 -61.99 16.06
CA LYS A 45 -7.98 -63.40 15.79
C LYS A 45 -6.62 -63.55 15.09
N LYS A 46 -6.36 -62.78 14.02
CA LYS A 46 -5.07 -62.78 13.32
C LYS A 46 -3.90 -62.35 14.21
N LEU A 47 -4.12 -61.38 15.09
CA LEU A 47 -3.09 -60.93 16.03
C LEU A 47 -2.79 -62.00 17.10
N ARG A 48 -3.80 -62.73 17.58
CA ARG A 48 -3.60 -63.86 18.48
C ARG A 48 -2.87 -65.01 17.80
N GLU A 49 -3.30 -65.40 16.60
CA GLU A 49 -2.63 -66.44 15.79
C GLU A 49 -1.16 -66.08 15.54
N ARG A 50 -0.87 -64.81 15.22
CA ARG A 50 0.50 -64.33 15.05
C ARG A 50 1.31 -64.37 16.35
N THR A 51 0.68 -64.03 17.48
CA THR A 51 1.33 -64.06 18.79
C THR A 51 1.66 -65.49 19.21
N GLU A 52 0.76 -66.45 18.98
CA GLU A 52 1.01 -67.86 19.24
C GLU A 52 2.11 -68.43 18.33
N LEU A 53 2.11 -68.08 17.05
CA LEU A 53 3.18 -68.47 16.13
C LEU A 53 4.56 -67.94 16.57
N PHE A 54 4.62 -66.74 17.16
CA PHE A 54 5.86 -66.22 17.73
C PHE A 54 6.23 -66.84 19.07
N LYS A 55 5.28 -67.23 19.91
CA LYS A 55 5.57 -68.00 21.13
C LYS A 55 6.15 -69.37 20.78
N GLU A 56 5.61 -70.03 19.76
CA GLU A 56 6.10 -71.31 19.26
C GLU A 56 7.53 -71.19 18.69
N LYS A 57 7.85 -70.08 17.99
CA LYS A 57 9.22 -69.74 17.54
C LYS A 57 10.23 -69.50 18.66
N VAL A 58 9.80 -69.11 19.86
CA VAL A 58 10.71 -68.98 21.02
C VAL A 58 11.06 -70.36 21.58
N ILE A 59 10.22 -71.37 21.33
CA ILE A 59 10.39 -72.74 21.83
C ILE A 59 11.22 -73.60 20.84
N ASP A 60 11.06 -73.41 19.52
CA ASP A 60 11.84 -74.14 18.49
C ASP A 60 12.65 -73.19 17.56
N PRO A 61 13.99 -73.17 17.66
CA PRO A 61 14.87 -72.33 16.84
C PRO A 61 14.92 -72.67 15.33
N TYR A 62 14.33 -73.78 14.85
CA TYR A 62 14.49 -74.26 13.46
C TYR A 62 13.24 -74.15 12.56
N SER A 63 12.19 -73.47 13.00
CA SER A 63 10.97 -73.22 12.19
C SER A 63 11.19 -72.24 11.02
N SER A 64 11.07 -72.72 9.77
CA SER A 64 11.19 -71.90 8.54
C SER A 64 9.88 -71.18 8.16
N SER A 65 9.96 -69.90 7.78
CA SER A 65 8.77 -69.08 7.43
C SER A 65 8.15 -69.45 6.06
N PRO A 66 6.82 -69.37 5.89
CA PRO A 66 6.15 -69.67 4.62
C PRO A 66 6.09 -68.48 3.63
N GLU A 67 6.88 -67.42 3.83
CA GLU A 67 6.94 -66.27 2.92
C GLU A 67 8.10 -66.44 1.90
N HIS A 68 7.76 -66.39 0.61
CA HIS A 68 8.71 -66.55 -0.51
C HIS A 68 9.71 -65.39 -0.54
N SER A 69 11.01 -65.69 -0.44
CA SER A 69 12.08 -64.70 -0.65
C SER A 69 12.19 -64.31 -2.13
N PRO A 70 12.42 -63.02 -2.46
CA PRO A 70 12.58 -62.58 -3.86
C PRO A 70 13.92 -63.09 -4.46
N PRO A 71 14.01 -63.25 -5.79
CA PRO A 71 15.14 -63.91 -6.43
C PRO A 71 16.45 -63.10 -6.28
N VAL A 72 17.55 -63.83 -6.17
CA VAL A 72 18.90 -63.31 -5.91
C VAL A 72 19.41 -62.53 -7.12
N THR A 73 19.54 -61.20 -6.99
CA THR A 73 20.29 -60.36 -7.93
C THR A 73 21.81 -60.52 -7.73
N PRO A 74 22.62 -60.53 -8.79
CA PRO A 74 24.08 -60.66 -8.68
C PRO A 74 24.68 -59.50 -7.88
N VAL A 75 25.61 -59.83 -6.98
CA VAL A 75 26.24 -58.89 -6.05
C VAL A 75 27.26 -58.03 -6.79
N TYR A 76 26.94 -56.76 -7.02
CA TYR A 76 27.90 -55.75 -7.45
C TYR A 76 28.69 -55.23 -6.23
N ARG A 77 29.99 -54.90 -6.39
CA ARG A 77 30.72 -54.15 -5.35
C ARG A 77 30.00 -52.83 -5.08
N LYS A 78 29.98 -52.40 -3.82
CA LYS A 78 29.20 -51.24 -3.32
C LYS A 78 29.40 -49.96 -4.17
N GLU A 79 30.63 -49.72 -4.64
CA GLU A 79 30.97 -48.54 -5.46
C GLU A 79 30.37 -48.61 -6.87
N ASP A 80 30.38 -49.79 -7.50
CA ASP A 80 29.83 -50.00 -8.84
C ASP A 80 28.30 -49.96 -8.83
N TRP A 81 27.68 -50.42 -7.73
CA TRP A 81 26.24 -50.30 -7.50
C TRP A 81 25.81 -48.84 -7.38
N ILE A 82 26.56 -48.02 -6.63
CA ILE A 82 26.28 -46.58 -6.48
C ILE A 82 26.42 -45.86 -7.83
N ARG A 83 27.49 -46.14 -8.60
CA ARG A 83 27.68 -45.54 -9.94
C ARG A 83 26.58 -45.92 -10.91
N LYS A 84 26.13 -47.18 -10.90
CA LYS A 84 25.04 -47.64 -11.76
C LYS A 84 23.70 -46.98 -11.39
N GLN A 85 23.40 -46.87 -10.09
CA GLN A 85 22.20 -46.15 -9.63
C GLN A 85 22.25 -44.67 -9.97
N GLU A 86 23.41 -44.03 -9.86
CA GLU A 86 23.58 -42.62 -10.20
C GLU A 86 23.46 -42.39 -11.71
N ALA A 87 24.01 -43.28 -12.54
CA ALA A 87 23.84 -43.22 -13.99
C ALA A 87 22.39 -43.47 -14.45
N GLU A 88 21.67 -44.38 -13.79
CA GLU A 88 20.24 -44.59 -14.05
C GLU A 88 19.39 -43.40 -13.57
N ARG A 89 19.74 -42.78 -12.44
CA ARG A 89 19.09 -41.56 -11.93
C ARG A 89 19.28 -40.40 -12.91
N ILE A 90 20.51 -40.17 -13.37
CA ILE A 90 20.82 -39.12 -14.36
C ILE A 90 20.07 -39.37 -15.67
N LYS A 91 20.04 -40.62 -16.17
CA LYS A 91 19.26 -40.95 -17.38
C LYS A 91 17.76 -40.73 -17.20
N ARG A 92 17.19 -41.04 -16.02
CA ARG A 92 15.78 -40.77 -15.70
C ARG A 92 15.51 -39.26 -15.63
N GLU A 93 16.37 -38.52 -14.95
CA GLU A 93 16.26 -37.06 -14.83
C GLU A 93 16.37 -36.39 -16.21
N GLU A 94 17.32 -36.79 -17.05
CA GLU A 94 17.46 -36.28 -18.43
C GLU A 94 16.24 -36.63 -19.30
N ALA A 95 15.70 -37.84 -19.18
CA ALA A 95 14.50 -38.25 -19.92
C ALA A 95 13.25 -37.49 -19.44
N GLU A 96 13.12 -37.26 -18.14
CA GLU A 96 12.02 -36.50 -17.55
C GLU A 96 12.12 -35.01 -17.89
N GLN A 97 13.33 -34.47 -17.96
CA GLN A 97 13.59 -33.09 -18.36
C GLN A 97 13.32 -32.88 -19.85
N LYS A 98 13.72 -33.81 -20.71
CA LYS A 98 13.33 -33.80 -22.14
C LYS A 98 11.82 -33.88 -22.33
N LYS A 99 11.14 -34.74 -21.56
CA LYS A 99 9.67 -34.85 -21.60
C LYS A 99 8.99 -33.55 -21.14
N LYS A 100 9.45 -32.95 -20.04
CA LYS A 100 8.97 -31.64 -19.55
C LYS A 100 9.22 -30.52 -20.55
N GLU A 101 10.36 -30.52 -21.25
CA GLU A 101 10.67 -29.53 -22.27
C GLU A 101 9.78 -29.69 -23.53
N GLU A 102 9.48 -30.92 -23.92
CA GLU A 102 8.58 -31.23 -25.03
C GLU A 102 7.12 -30.88 -24.70
N ASP A 103 6.67 -31.20 -23.48
CA ASP A 103 5.35 -30.83 -22.96
C ASP A 103 5.20 -29.31 -22.81
N ALA A 104 6.27 -28.61 -22.38
CA ALA A 104 6.31 -27.15 -22.33
C ALA A 104 6.25 -26.51 -23.73
N LYS A 105 6.96 -27.06 -24.72
CA LYS A 105 6.87 -26.61 -26.12
C LYS A 105 5.47 -26.82 -26.71
N LYS A 106 4.83 -27.96 -26.43
CA LYS A 106 3.43 -28.22 -26.84
C LYS A 106 2.45 -27.30 -26.14
N ALA A 107 2.62 -27.03 -24.85
CA ALA A 107 1.78 -26.10 -24.09
C ALA A 107 1.95 -24.64 -24.56
N ALA A 108 3.19 -24.21 -24.87
CA ALA A 108 3.47 -22.89 -25.41
C ALA A 108 2.84 -22.70 -26.80
N ALA A 109 2.98 -23.68 -27.70
CA ALA A 109 2.37 -23.64 -29.03
C ALA A 109 0.83 -23.64 -28.94
N LYS A 110 0.25 -24.39 -28.00
CA LYS A 110 -1.20 -24.38 -27.76
C LYS A 110 -1.69 -23.03 -27.23
N LYS A 111 -0.97 -22.42 -26.28
CA LYS A 111 -1.27 -21.08 -25.76
C LYS A 111 -1.18 -20.02 -26.85
N GLU A 112 -0.14 -20.06 -27.70
CA GLU A 112 0.02 -19.10 -28.79
C GLU A 112 -1.12 -19.23 -29.82
N LYS A 113 -1.58 -20.46 -30.08
CA LYS A 113 -2.71 -20.71 -30.99
C LYS A 113 -4.05 -20.27 -30.39
N GLU A 114 -4.29 -20.54 -29.10
CA GLU A 114 -5.47 -20.06 -28.37
C GLU A 114 -5.48 -18.52 -28.25
N GLU A 115 -4.31 -17.89 -28.07
CA GLU A 115 -4.18 -16.43 -28.00
C GLU A 115 -4.40 -15.78 -29.38
N LYS A 116 -3.92 -16.39 -30.47
CA LYS A 116 -4.21 -15.97 -31.85
C LYS A 116 -5.69 -16.12 -32.19
N GLU A 117 -6.33 -17.24 -31.84
CA GLU A 117 -7.77 -17.43 -32.04
C GLU A 117 -8.61 -16.47 -31.19
N LYS A 118 -8.18 -16.16 -29.96
CA LYS A 118 -8.82 -15.14 -29.13
C LYS A 118 -8.69 -13.76 -29.76
N LYS A 119 -7.50 -13.36 -30.21
CA LYS A 119 -7.27 -12.07 -30.88
C LYS A 119 -8.09 -11.95 -32.17
N GLU A 120 -8.16 -12.99 -33.01
CA GLU A 120 -9.01 -12.99 -34.20
C GLU A 120 -10.50 -12.92 -33.86
N LYS A 121 -10.96 -13.64 -32.83
CA LYS A 121 -12.36 -13.56 -32.38
C LYS A 121 -12.68 -12.18 -31.80
N GLU A 122 -11.77 -11.59 -31.06
CA GLU A 122 -11.93 -10.28 -30.44
C GLU A 122 -11.88 -9.16 -31.49
N GLU A 123 -11.02 -9.26 -32.51
CA GLU A 123 -11.02 -8.37 -33.67
C GLU A 123 -12.28 -8.52 -34.52
N LYS A 124 -12.76 -9.75 -34.77
CA LYS A 124 -14.04 -9.97 -35.48
C LYS A 124 -15.23 -9.43 -34.70
N LEU A 125 -15.27 -9.67 -33.39
CA LEU A 125 -16.34 -9.15 -32.52
C LEU A 125 -16.28 -7.62 -32.45
N LYS A 126 -15.08 -7.02 -32.39
CA LYS A 126 -14.90 -5.56 -32.47
C LYS A 126 -15.36 -5.03 -33.82
N ALA A 127 -14.99 -5.65 -34.94
CA ALA A 127 -15.39 -5.21 -36.28
C ALA A 127 -16.89 -5.37 -36.53
N GLU A 128 -17.53 -6.44 -36.05
CA GLU A 128 -18.99 -6.62 -36.11
C GLU A 128 -19.71 -5.60 -35.23
N LYS A 129 -19.18 -5.32 -34.03
CA LYS A 129 -19.76 -4.32 -33.13
C LYS A 129 -19.58 -2.91 -33.67
N GLU A 130 -18.44 -2.60 -34.30
CA GLU A 130 -18.17 -1.31 -34.94
C GLU A 130 -19.03 -1.11 -36.20
N LYS A 131 -19.34 -2.18 -36.94
CA LYS A 131 -20.33 -2.16 -38.02
C LYS A 131 -21.75 -1.97 -37.50
N ALA A 132 -22.14 -2.70 -36.46
CA ALA A 132 -23.46 -2.57 -35.84
C ALA A 132 -23.66 -1.18 -35.22
N ASP A 133 -22.62 -0.60 -34.61
CA ASP A 133 -22.63 0.76 -34.05
C ASP A 133 -22.68 1.82 -35.17
N LYS A 134 -22.00 1.60 -36.31
CA LYS A 134 -22.11 2.47 -37.50
C LYS A 134 -23.49 2.40 -38.16
N GLU A 135 -24.06 1.21 -38.31
CA GLU A 135 -25.40 1.01 -38.87
C GLU A 135 -26.49 1.54 -37.92
N ALA A 136 -26.33 1.40 -36.59
CA ALA A 136 -27.22 1.99 -35.60
C ALA A 136 -27.11 3.54 -35.55
N ALA A 137 -25.91 4.10 -35.73
CA ALA A 137 -25.69 5.54 -35.80
C ALA A 137 -26.28 6.16 -37.09
N GLU A 138 -26.25 5.44 -38.22
CA GLU A 138 -26.87 5.89 -39.48
C GLU A 138 -28.40 5.73 -39.47
N ALA A 139 -28.95 4.73 -38.78
CA ALA A 139 -30.39 4.46 -38.72
C ALA A 139 -31.18 5.40 -37.77
N ILE A 140 -30.52 6.02 -36.78
CA ILE A 140 -31.15 6.92 -35.79
C ILE A 140 -30.83 8.39 -36.12
N CYS A 141 -30.91 8.77 -37.40
CA CYS A 141 -30.76 10.16 -37.83
C CYS A 141 -32.09 10.76 -38.31
N PRO A 142 -32.86 11.49 -37.48
CA PRO A 142 -33.64 12.59 -37.98
C PRO A 142 -32.72 13.81 -38.12
N LYS A 143 -32.28 14.11 -39.35
CA LYS A 143 -31.57 15.35 -39.74
C LYS A 143 -32.45 16.59 -39.55
N ILE A 144 -32.89 16.95 -38.35
CA ILE A 144 -33.60 18.22 -38.10
C ILE A 144 -33.26 18.75 -36.68
N LYS A 145 -32.58 19.93 -36.65
CA LYS A 145 -32.29 20.87 -35.52
C LYS A 145 -30.95 20.79 -34.73
N CYS A 146 -29.80 20.71 -35.40
CA CYS A 146 -28.52 21.17 -34.78
C CYS A 146 -27.82 22.31 -35.55
N THR A 147 -28.30 22.70 -36.74
CA THR A 147 -27.61 23.72 -37.55
C THR A 147 -27.69 25.14 -36.97
N CYS A 148 -28.71 25.50 -36.19
CA CYS A 148 -28.84 26.86 -35.63
C CYS A 148 -27.98 27.08 -34.38
N ILE A 149 -27.81 26.07 -33.53
CA ILE A 149 -27.00 26.14 -32.32
C ILE A 149 -25.50 26.07 -32.67
N ASP A 150 -25.12 25.17 -33.58
CA ASP A 150 -23.74 25.08 -34.10
C ASP A 150 -23.30 26.36 -34.81
N THR A 151 -24.21 27.08 -35.49
CA THR A 151 -23.86 28.35 -36.15
C THR A 151 -23.74 29.52 -35.16
N LEU A 152 -24.44 29.46 -34.03
CA LEU A 152 -24.41 30.48 -32.98
C LEU A 152 -23.17 30.34 -32.05
N LEU A 153 -22.79 29.10 -31.74
CA LEU A 153 -21.70 28.81 -30.78
C LEU A 153 -20.31 28.77 -31.44
N LYS A 154 -20.21 28.48 -32.73
CA LYS A 154 -18.94 28.46 -33.50
C LYS A 154 -17.95 29.61 -33.24
N PRO A 155 -18.35 30.91 -33.31
CA PRO A 155 -17.40 31.99 -33.09
C PRO A 155 -16.84 32.03 -31.65
N PHE A 156 -17.61 31.52 -30.68
CA PHE A 156 -17.14 31.38 -29.31
C PHE A 156 -16.30 30.11 -29.12
N GLU A 157 -16.65 29.01 -29.78
CA GLU A 157 -15.85 27.78 -29.82
C GLU A 157 -14.46 28.04 -30.40
N ASP A 158 -14.36 28.75 -31.52
CA ASP A 158 -13.09 29.09 -32.16
C ASP A 158 -12.18 29.97 -31.27
N MET A 159 -12.77 30.91 -30.52
CA MET A 159 -12.05 31.73 -29.53
C MET A 159 -11.55 30.88 -28.36
N MET A 160 -12.35 29.91 -27.92
CA MET A 160 -12.01 29.03 -26.81
C MET A 160 -11.01 27.96 -27.21
N ASP A 161 -11.01 27.49 -28.46
CA ASP A 161 -10.01 26.59 -29.03
C ASP A 161 -8.60 27.19 -28.92
N ALA A 162 -8.47 28.51 -29.10
CA ALA A 162 -7.21 29.20 -28.94
C ALA A 162 -6.68 29.19 -27.49
N TYR A 163 -7.56 29.06 -26.48
CA TYR A 163 -7.20 29.13 -25.07
C TYR A 163 -7.16 27.76 -24.37
N LEU A 164 -8.16 26.91 -24.59
CA LEU A 164 -8.34 25.59 -23.96
C LEU A 164 -7.89 24.42 -24.84
N GLY A 165 -7.70 24.64 -26.14
CA GLY A 165 -7.47 23.57 -27.11
C GLY A 165 -8.75 22.84 -27.50
N THR A 166 -8.65 22.00 -28.52
CA THR A 166 -9.78 21.25 -29.07
C THR A 166 -10.31 20.17 -28.12
N THR A 167 -9.47 19.66 -27.23
CA THR A 167 -9.83 18.63 -26.25
C THR A 167 -9.11 18.83 -24.94
N ILE A 168 -9.76 18.39 -23.86
CA ILE A 168 -9.31 18.52 -22.48
C ILE A 168 -9.13 17.12 -21.90
N ASP A 169 -7.95 16.83 -21.36
CA ASP A 169 -7.71 15.61 -20.59
C ASP A 169 -8.31 15.78 -19.17
N PRO A 170 -9.33 14.99 -18.78
CA PRO A 170 -9.97 15.10 -17.47
C PRO A 170 -9.05 14.73 -16.31
N PHE A 171 -7.93 14.04 -16.54
CA PHE A 171 -7.05 13.53 -15.47
C PHE A 171 -5.85 14.44 -15.19
N THR A 172 -5.23 15.01 -16.22
CA THR A 172 -3.98 15.77 -16.06
C THR A 172 -4.16 17.28 -16.12
N ASP A 173 -5.23 17.78 -16.77
CA ASP A 173 -5.36 19.22 -16.99
C ASP A 173 -5.84 19.95 -15.73
N ARG A 174 -4.94 20.76 -15.17
CA ARG A 174 -5.22 21.62 -14.01
C ARG A 174 -6.25 22.71 -14.31
N ARG A 175 -6.42 23.10 -15.58
CA ARG A 175 -7.39 24.13 -15.99
C ARG A 175 -8.82 23.62 -15.82
N TYR A 176 -9.06 22.38 -16.22
CA TYR A 176 -10.35 21.73 -16.01
C TYR A 176 -10.70 21.65 -14.53
N ILE A 177 -9.76 21.26 -13.68
CA ILE A 177 -10.01 21.15 -12.23
C ILE A 177 -10.29 22.50 -11.58
N LYS A 178 -9.62 23.57 -12.05
CA LYS A 178 -9.96 24.94 -11.62
C LYS A 178 -11.39 25.32 -12.04
N TRP A 179 -11.79 25.00 -13.27
CA TRP A 179 -13.16 25.24 -13.72
C TRP A 179 -14.18 24.40 -12.92
N LEU A 180 -13.89 23.13 -12.71
CA LEU A 180 -14.70 22.21 -11.93
C LEU A 180 -14.85 22.65 -10.46
N SER A 181 -13.87 23.40 -9.93
CA SER A 181 -14.01 24.06 -8.62
C SER A 181 -15.07 25.18 -8.63
N VAL A 182 -15.17 25.97 -9.71
CA VAL A 182 -16.19 27.01 -9.89
C VAL A 182 -17.57 26.39 -10.01
N VAL A 183 -17.68 25.33 -10.81
CA VAL A 183 -18.89 24.49 -10.92
C VAL A 183 -19.32 23.96 -9.55
N THR A 184 -18.36 23.46 -8.77
CA THR A 184 -18.62 22.94 -7.43
C THR A 184 -19.10 24.04 -6.47
N ILE A 185 -18.59 25.26 -6.58
CA ILE A 185 -19.08 26.42 -5.81
C ILE A 185 -20.53 26.74 -6.19
N ALA A 186 -20.86 26.75 -7.48
CA ALA A 186 -22.23 26.96 -7.96
C ALA A 186 -23.20 25.87 -7.47
N PHE A 187 -22.75 24.60 -7.48
CA PHE A 187 -23.51 23.49 -6.90
C PHE A 187 -23.74 23.67 -5.39
N ASN A 188 -22.69 24.00 -4.62
CA ASN A 188 -22.81 24.23 -3.18
C ASN A 188 -23.73 25.43 -2.87
N TYR A 189 -23.66 26.51 -3.65
CA TYR A 189 -24.59 27.64 -3.55
C TYR A 189 -26.05 27.16 -3.67
N ASN A 190 -26.35 26.40 -4.73
CA ASN A 190 -27.70 25.90 -4.97
C ASN A 190 -28.15 24.99 -3.83
N VAL A 191 -27.32 24.02 -3.42
CA VAL A 191 -27.69 23.05 -2.40
C VAL A 191 -27.89 23.70 -1.03
N TRP A 192 -26.97 24.55 -0.57
CA TRP A 192 -27.04 25.15 0.77
C TRP A 192 -28.07 26.28 0.87
N LEU A 193 -28.11 27.18 -0.12
CA LEU A 193 -28.98 28.35 -0.04
C LEU A 193 -30.38 28.07 -0.56
N ALA A 194 -30.60 27.11 -1.48
CA ALA A 194 -31.97 26.73 -1.82
C ALA A 194 -32.68 26.05 -0.64
N THR A 195 -31.99 25.17 0.12
CA THR A 195 -32.58 24.56 1.33
C THR A 195 -32.82 25.60 2.42
N ALA A 196 -31.87 26.51 2.66
CA ALA A 196 -32.07 27.61 3.61
C ALA A 196 -33.27 28.48 3.24
N ARG A 197 -33.36 28.89 1.96
CA ARG A 197 -34.46 29.72 1.45
C ARG A 197 -35.77 28.94 1.33
N LEU A 198 -35.79 27.62 1.40
CA LEU A 198 -37.04 26.86 1.42
C LEU A 198 -37.69 26.90 2.81
N CYS A 199 -36.86 26.89 3.86
CA CYS A 199 -37.33 26.75 5.23
C CYS A 199 -37.43 28.09 5.97
N PHE A 200 -36.48 29.00 5.79
CA PHE A 200 -36.45 30.28 6.50
C PHE A 200 -37.09 31.41 5.68
N PRO A 201 -37.72 32.41 6.33
CA PRO A 201 -38.39 33.53 5.67
C PRO A 201 -37.39 34.58 5.15
N TYR A 202 -36.54 34.19 4.19
CA TYR A 202 -35.54 35.06 3.56
C TYR A 202 -36.02 35.75 2.28
N HIS A 203 -37.31 35.59 1.94
CA HIS A 203 -37.98 36.23 0.82
C HIS A 203 -38.53 37.60 1.22
N THR A 204 -37.64 38.58 1.38
CA THR A 204 -38.05 39.98 1.55
C THR A 204 -37.96 40.71 0.21
N PRO A 205 -38.78 41.74 -0.04
CA PRO A 205 -38.75 42.49 -1.31
C PRO A 205 -37.36 43.10 -1.60
N VAL A 206 -36.55 43.34 -0.58
CA VAL A 206 -35.17 43.83 -0.71
C VAL A 206 -34.19 42.73 -1.10
N THR A 207 -34.35 41.50 -0.59
CA THR A 207 -33.41 40.39 -0.80
C THR A 207 -33.69 39.61 -2.08
N VAL A 208 -34.93 39.57 -2.57
CA VAL A 208 -35.33 38.84 -3.77
C VAL A 208 -34.51 39.21 -5.01
N PRO A 209 -34.23 40.49 -5.34
CA PRO A 209 -33.39 40.84 -6.49
C PRO A 209 -31.96 40.27 -6.41
N PHE A 210 -31.36 40.26 -5.21
CA PHE A 210 -30.04 39.67 -5.00
C PHE A 210 -30.07 38.16 -5.20
N TRP A 211 -31.11 37.48 -4.72
CA TRP A 211 -31.28 36.04 -4.94
C TRP A 211 -31.37 35.70 -6.42
N ILE A 212 -32.19 36.44 -7.17
CA ILE A 212 -32.33 36.26 -8.63
C ILE A 212 -30.98 36.46 -9.32
N PHE A 213 -30.21 37.48 -8.95
CA PHE A 213 -28.88 37.73 -9.52
C PHE A 213 -27.92 36.54 -9.33
N PHE A 214 -27.79 36.04 -8.09
CA PHE A 214 -26.90 34.91 -7.81
C PHE A 214 -27.42 33.59 -8.39
N ASP A 215 -28.75 33.44 -8.49
CA ASP A 215 -29.38 32.29 -9.12
C ASP A 215 -29.07 32.23 -10.63
N ILE A 216 -29.18 33.36 -11.33
CA ILE A 216 -28.78 33.48 -12.75
C ILE A 216 -27.28 33.23 -12.92
N LEU A 217 -26.45 33.75 -12.00
CA LEU A 217 -25.00 33.53 -12.06
C LEU A 217 -24.64 32.04 -11.94
N ALA A 218 -25.27 31.33 -10.99
CA ALA A 218 -25.06 29.89 -10.81
C ALA A 218 -25.55 29.08 -12.01
N ASP A 219 -26.68 29.46 -12.61
CA ASP A 219 -27.22 28.80 -13.81
C ASP A 219 -26.34 29.06 -15.03
N LEU A 220 -25.76 30.26 -15.17
CA LEU A 220 -24.79 30.60 -16.21
C LEU A 220 -23.53 29.73 -16.11
N VAL A 221 -23.02 29.48 -14.91
CA VAL A 221 -21.88 28.55 -14.70
C VAL A 221 -22.26 27.13 -15.17
N ASN A 222 -23.47 26.67 -14.88
CA ASN A 222 -23.93 25.35 -15.30
C ASN A 222 -24.06 25.24 -16.82
N ILE A 223 -24.62 26.28 -17.47
CA ILE A 223 -24.75 26.34 -18.93
C ILE A 223 -23.37 26.35 -19.60
N ILE A 224 -22.43 27.16 -19.10
CA ILE A 224 -21.06 27.20 -19.66
C ILE A 224 -20.40 25.83 -19.51
N ASP A 225 -20.55 25.16 -18.38
CA ASP A 225 -19.93 23.84 -18.21
C ASP A 225 -20.44 22.81 -19.23
N ILE A 226 -21.76 22.71 -19.38
CA ILE A 226 -22.41 21.73 -20.26
C ILE A 226 -22.19 22.04 -21.74
N THR A 227 -22.16 23.32 -22.11
CA THR A 227 -21.97 23.72 -23.52
C THR A 227 -20.50 23.79 -23.94
N MET A 228 -19.59 24.19 -23.04
CA MET A 228 -18.20 24.48 -23.40
C MET A 228 -17.21 23.44 -22.91
N PHE A 229 -17.38 22.88 -21.71
CA PHE A 229 -16.37 22.00 -21.10
C PHE A 229 -16.69 20.52 -21.31
N GLN A 230 -17.91 20.09 -21.02
CA GLN A 230 -18.30 18.68 -21.13
C GLN A 230 -18.04 18.08 -22.54
N PRO A 231 -18.39 18.75 -23.66
CA PRO A 231 -18.18 18.20 -24.99
C PRO A 231 -16.69 18.08 -25.41
N ARG A 232 -15.78 18.69 -24.64
CA ARG A 232 -14.34 18.68 -24.90
C ARG A 232 -13.60 17.64 -24.08
N LEU A 233 -14.28 16.95 -23.16
CA LEU A 233 -13.66 15.96 -22.29
C LEU A 233 -13.31 14.70 -23.06
N GLN A 234 -12.05 14.31 -22.96
CA GLN A 234 -11.58 13.03 -23.48
C GLN A 234 -12.11 11.90 -22.60
N PHE A 235 -12.56 10.82 -23.22
CA PHE A 235 -12.95 9.60 -22.51
C PHE A 235 -12.24 8.39 -23.12
N VAL A 236 -12.08 7.35 -22.29
CA VAL A 236 -11.41 6.12 -22.69
C VAL A 236 -12.48 5.08 -23.01
N LYS A 237 -12.54 4.63 -24.26
CA LYS A 237 -13.45 3.55 -24.70
C LYS A 237 -12.62 2.46 -25.35
N ALA A 238 -12.77 1.22 -24.86
CA ALA A 238 -12.03 0.05 -25.33
C ALA A 238 -10.49 0.15 -25.31
N GLY A 239 -9.93 1.06 -24.51
CA GLY A 239 -8.48 1.26 -24.35
C GLY A 239 -7.92 2.44 -25.15
N ASP A 240 -8.70 3.02 -26.06
CA ASP A 240 -8.31 4.20 -26.84
C ASP A 240 -8.87 5.48 -26.21
N ILE A 241 -8.05 6.53 -26.24
CA ILE A 241 -8.47 7.88 -25.84
C ILE A 241 -9.17 8.49 -27.06
N ILE A 242 -10.48 8.68 -26.95
CA ILE A 242 -11.26 9.30 -28.02
C ILE A 242 -11.14 10.82 -27.88
N VAL A 243 -10.59 11.45 -28.93
CA VAL A 243 -10.31 12.89 -29.01
C VAL A 243 -11.29 13.59 -29.98
N THR A 244 -12.16 12.82 -30.64
CA THR A 244 -13.03 13.34 -31.71
C THR A 244 -14.36 13.89 -31.14
N LEU A 245 -14.57 15.20 -31.29
CA LEU A 245 -15.78 15.95 -30.84
C LEU A 245 -17.12 15.29 -31.21
N ILE A 246 -17.23 14.70 -32.40
CA ILE A 246 -18.48 14.07 -32.87
C ILE A 246 -18.83 12.82 -32.05
N TYR A 247 -17.84 11.98 -31.72
CA TYR A 247 -18.08 10.77 -30.92
C TYR A 247 -18.31 11.09 -29.44
N ILE A 248 -17.71 12.17 -28.93
CA ILE A 248 -18.01 12.70 -27.60
C ILE A 248 -19.47 13.10 -27.53
N TYR A 249 -19.98 13.88 -28.50
CA TYR A 249 -21.36 14.35 -28.50
C TYR A 249 -22.43 13.23 -28.44
N PHE A 250 -22.20 12.08 -29.09
CA PHE A 250 -23.20 10.99 -29.16
C PHE A 250 -23.20 10.02 -27.96
N ASP A 251 -22.04 9.71 -27.38
CA ASP A 251 -21.95 8.87 -26.15
C ASP A 251 -22.44 9.67 -24.92
N ASP A 252 -22.22 10.99 -24.94
CA ASP A 252 -22.49 11.91 -23.85
C ASP A 252 -24.00 12.21 -23.67
N ILE A 253 -24.81 12.29 -24.73
CA ILE A 253 -26.27 12.53 -24.65
C ILE A 253 -27.02 11.46 -23.83
N LEU A 254 -26.55 10.20 -23.85
CA LEU A 254 -27.14 9.10 -23.08
C LEU A 254 -26.64 9.06 -21.62
N SER A 255 -25.40 9.51 -21.38
CA SER A 255 -24.81 9.58 -20.03
C SER A 255 -25.24 10.84 -19.25
N GLN A 256 -25.56 11.94 -19.94
CA GLN A 256 -25.87 13.26 -19.37
C GLN A 256 -27.37 13.57 -19.17
N GLN A 257 -28.22 12.55 -19.07
CA GLN A 257 -29.65 12.77 -18.80
C GLN A 257 -29.90 13.60 -17.53
N THR A 258 -29.02 13.47 -16.53
CA THR A 258 -29.07 14.25 -15.28
C THR A 258 -28.76 15.74 -15.49
N ASP A 259 -27.89 16.05 -16.44
CA ASP A 259 -27.40 17.41 -16.68
C ASP A 259 -28.44 18.22 -17.45
N LEU A 260 -29.14 17.59 -18.41
CA LEU A 260 -30.25 18.21 -19.13
C LEU A 260 -31.43 18.55 -18.21
N ILE A 261 -31.75 17.67 -17.26
CA ILE A 261 -32.80 17.90 -16.24
C ILE A 261 -32.42 19.06 -15.30
N SER A 262 -31.13 19.20 -15.00
CA SER A 262 -30.63 20.24 -14.08
C SER A 262 -30.75 21.66 -14.63
N ILE A 263 -30.76 21.84 -15.96
CA ILE A 263 -30.85 23.16 -16.62
C ILE A 263 -32.31 23.62 -16.80
N ILE A 264 -33.30 22.73 -16.70
CA ILE A 264 -34.70 23.09 -16.99
C ILE A 264 -35.12 24.31 -16.13
N PRO A 265 -35.54 25.43 -16.75
CA PRO A 265 -35.78 26.69 -16.04
C PRO A 265 -37.16 26.69 -15.38
N PHE A 266 -37.41 25.76 -14.45
CA PHE A 266 -38.63 25.72 -13.65
C PHE A 266 -38.83 26.99 -12.82
N ASP A 267 -37.76 27.77 -12.60
CA ASP A 267 -37.80 29.05 -11.90
C ASP A 267 -38.67 30.10 -12.62
N LEU A 268 -38.93 29.95 -13.93
CA LEU A 268 -39.86 30.83 -14.65
C LEU A 268 -41.30 30.70 -14.14
N LEU A 269 -41.65 29.58 -13.49
CA LEU A 269 -42.95 29.39 -12.85
C LEU A 269 -43.15 30.34 -11.65
N CYS A 270 -42.08 30.92 -11.09
CA CYS A 270 -42.15 31.92 -10.03
C CYS A 270 -42.91 33.19 -10.46
N PHE A 271 -42.96 33.52 -11.76
CA PHE A 271 -43.73 34.67 -12.26
C PHE A 271 -45.24 34.48 -12.10
N HIS A 272 -45.73 33.24 -12.10
CA HIS A 272 -47.15 32.91 -11.98
C HIS A 272 -47.54 32.51 -10.56
N PHE A 273 -46.71 31.71 -9.88
CA PHE A 273 -47.01 31.13 -8.56
C PHE A 273 -46.38 31.89 -7.38
N GLY A 274 -45.66 32.98 -7.63
CA GLY A 274 -44.88 33.70 -6.62
C GLY A 274 -43.48 33.11 -6.42
N PHE A 275 -42.57 33.91 -5.86
CA PHE A 275 -41.17 33.51 -5.68
C PHE A 275 -41.05 32.43 -4.59
N THR A 276 -40.81 31.19 -5.00
CA THR A 276 -40.60 30.06 -4.09
C THR A 276 -39.34 29.27 -4.49
N SER A 277 -38.59 28.82 -3.49
CA SER A 277 -37.30 28.13 -3.70
C SER A 277 -37.45 26.68 -4.17
N ILE A 278 -38.67 26.13 -4.16
CA ILE A 278 -38.96 24.72 -4.46
C ILE A 278 -38.71 24.37 -5.93
N PHE A 279 -38.93 25.33 -6.84
CA PHE A 279 -38.72 25.14 -8.28
C PHE A 279 -37.24 24.95 -8.65
N ARG A 280 -36.32 25.21 -7.73
CA ARG A 280 -34.88 25.10 -7.93
C ARG A 280 -34.27 23.74 -7.52
N ILE A 281 -35.08 22.82 -6.99
CA ILE A 281 -34.62 21.49 -6.53
C ILE A 281 -34.02 20.65 -7.66
N ASN A 282 -34.44 20.85 -8.92
CA ASN A 282 -33.87 20.14 -10.08
C ASN A 282 -32.35 20.36 -10.24
N ARG A 283 -31.79 21.46 -9.68
CA ARG A 283 -30.35 21.74 -9.72
C ARG A 283 -29.55 20.81 -8.80
N PHE A 284 -30.20 20.07 -7.90
CA PHE A 284 -29.55 19.08 -7.02
C PHE A 284 -29.15 17.80 -7.77
N MET A 285 -29.74 17.56 -8.95
CA MET A 285 -29.37 16.44 -9.83
C MET A 285 -27.90 16.50 -10.27
N ARG A 286 -27.28 17.68 -10.20
CA ARG A 286 -25.89 17.92 -10.59
C ARG A 286 -24.85 17.48 -9.55
N TYR A 287 -25.21 16.58 -8.63
CA TYR A 287 -24.32 16.08 -7.58
C TYR A 287 -23.10 15.35 -8.14
N GLN A 288 -23.21 14.77 -9.34
CA GLN A 288 -22.13 14.03 -9.99
C GLN A 288 -20.89 14.91 -10.20
N SER A 289 -21.08 16.18 -10.59
CA SER A 289 -19.96 17.13 -10.77
C SER A 289 -19.22 17.42 -9.45
N PHE A 290 -19.90 17.39 -8.31
CA PHE A 290 -19.25 17.53 -7.00
C PHE A 290 -18.38 16.31 -6.66
N PHE A 291 -18.88 15.10 -6.92
CA PHE A 291 -18.10 13.88 -6.69
C PHE A 291 -16.91 13.80 -7.65
N GLU A 292 -17.12 14.15 -8.92
CA GLU A 292 -16.02 14.25 -9.89
C GLU A 292 -14.96 15.24 -9.42
N PHE A 293 -15.36 16.46 -9.02
CA PHE A 293 -14.44 17.44 -8.46
C PHE A 293 -13.66 16.88 -7.27
N SER A 294 -14.38 16.25 -6.34
CA SER A 294 -13.81 15.69 -5.13
C SER A 294 -12.76 14.63 -5.45
N ASP A 295 -13.05 13.70 -6.36
CA ASP A 295 -12.14 12.61 -6.71
C ASP A 295 -10.91 13.12 -7.46
N ARG A 296 -11.10 14.11 -8.35
CA ARG A 296 -10.00 14.77 -9.06
C ARG A 296 -9.10 15.55 -8.11
N LEU A 297 -9.69 16.33 -7.20
CA LEU A 297 -8.93 17.07 -6.20
C LEU A 297 -8.16 16.14 -5.26
N GLU A 298 -8.76 15.01 -4.86
CA GLU A 298 -8.09 13.99 -4.05
C GLU A 298 -6.85 13.41 -4.76
N SER A 299 -6.95 13.14 -6.07
CA SER A 299 -5.86 12.56 -6.85
C SER A 299 -4.65 13.49 -7.03
N ILE A 300 -4.87 14.81 -7.05
CA ILE A 300 -3.80 15.81 -7.27
C ILE A 300 -3.15 16.25 -5.97
N MET A 301 -3.90 16.27 -4.86
CA MET A 301 -3.35 16.74 -3.60
C MET A 301 -2.30 15.76 -3.06
N ALA A 302 -1.07 16.28 -2.88
CA ALA A 302 0.04 15.54 -2.28
C ALA A 302 -0.30 14.92 -0.91
N LYS A 303 -1.29 15.49 -0.21
CA LYS A 303 -1.83 14.99 1.05
C LYS A 303 -3.34 14.77 0.93
N ALA A 304 -3.74 13.75 0.17
CA ALA A 304 -5.14 13.36 -0.06
C ALA A 304 -5.99 13.27 1.23
N TYR A 305 -5.39 12.84 2.35
CA TYR A 305 -6.10 12.73 3.63
C TYR A 305 -6.67 14.08 4.14
N ILE A 306 -6.05 15.22 3.81
CA ILE A 306 -6.56 16.55 4.19
C ILE A 306 -7.89 16.82 3.50
N TRP A 307 -8.01 16.46 2.21
CA TRP A 307 -9.28 16.55 1.50
C TRP A 307 -10.34 15.68 2.13
N ARG A 308 -9.99 14.41 2.41
CA ARG A 308 -10.94 13.45 2.98
C ARG A 308 -11.53 13.96 4.29
N VAL A 309 -10.70 14.50 5.18
CA VAL A 309 -11.17 15.15 6.42
C VAL A 309 -12.07 16.34 6.11
N GLY A 310 -11.63 17.26 5.24
CA GLY A 310 -12.42 18.44 4.86
C GLY A 310 -13.79 18.09 4.28
N ARG A 311 -13.85 17.09 3.39
CA ARG A 311 -15.09 16.57 2.79
C ARG A 311 -16.02 15.97 3.83
N THR A 312 -15.53 15.07 4.68
CA THR A 312 -16.33 14.46 5.75
C THR A 312 -16.84 15.51 6.75
N THR A 313 -16.02 16.50 7.10
CA THR A 313 -16.47 17.64 7.92
C THR A 313 -17.52 18.47 7.18
N GLY A 314 -17.37 18.71 5.88
CA GLY A 314 -18.37 19.39 5.05
C GLY A 314 -19.72 18.67 5.07
N TYR A 315 -19.73 17.34 4.95
CA TYR A 315 -20.97 16.54 5.06
C TYR A 315 -21.63 16.68 6.43
N LEU A 316 -20.86 16.68 7.53
CA LEU A 316 -21.41 16.94 8.86
C LEU A 316 -22.04 18.33 8.96
N LEU A 317 -21.34 19.37 8.50
CA LEU A 317 -21.84 20.74 8.53
C LEU A 317 -23.12 20.89 7.70
N PHE A 318 -23.22 20.17 6.58
CA PHE A 318 -24.42 20.14 5.77
C PHE A 318 -25.58 19.36 6.41
N CYS A 319 -25.31 18.22 7.07
CA CYS A 319 -26.33 17.52 7.87
C CYS A 319 -26.86 18.38 9.02
N LEU A 320 -25.97 19.13 9.69
CA LEU A 320 -26.36 20.11 10.72
C LEU A 320 -27.22 21.23 10.12
N HIS A 321 -26.87 21.71 8.93
CA HIS A 321 -27.65 22.70 8.20
C HIS A 321 -29.06 22.17 7.88
N LEU A 322 -29.19 20.97 7.31
CA LEU A 322 -30.49 20.36 7.01
C LEU A 322 -31.33 20.15 8.27
N ASN A 323 -30.73 19.66 9.34
CA ASN A 323 -31.42 19.49 10.63
C ASN A 323 -31.89 20.84 11.21
N SER A 324 -31.10 21.91 11.06
CA SER A 324 -31.52 23.26 11.48
C SER A 324 -32.71 23.79 10.67
N CYS A 325 -32.76 23.49 9.36
CA CYS A 325 -33.87 23.84 8.50
C CYS A 325 -35.14 23.07 8.88
N LEU A 326 -35.02 21.76 9.12
CA LEU A 326 -36.13 20.90 9.57
C LEU A 326 -36.68 21.35 10.93
N TYR A 327 -35.81 21.70 11.87
CA TYR A 327 -36.22 22.19 13.19
C TYR A 327 -36.95 23.54 13.11
N TYR A 328 -36.55 24.44 12.21
CA TYR A 328 -37.27 25.70 11.99
C TYR A 328 -38.68 25.44 11.45
N VAL A 329 -38.83 24.60 10.42
CA VAL A 329 -40.15 24.24 9.86
C VAL A 329 -41.02 23.54 10.89
N ALA A 330 -40.44 22.66 11.72
CA ALA A 330 -41.16 22.03 12.83
C ALA A 330 -41.64 23.06 13.87
N SER A 331 -40.79 24.05 14.20
CA SER A 331 -41.16 25.14 15.11
C SER A 331 -42.25 26.04 14.53
N GLU A 332 -42.22 26.31 13.22
CA GLU A 332 -43.25 27.10 12.54
C GLU A 332 -44.59 26.35 12.49
N TYR A 333 -44.56 25.04 12.20
CA TYR A 333 -45.75 24.19 12.18
C TYR A 333 -46.49 24.15 13.52
N GLU A 334 -45.75 24.14 14.64
CA GLU A 334 -46.31 24.14 15.99
C GLU A 334 -46.61 25.55 16.53
N GLY A 335 -46.12 26.57 15.83
CA GLY A 335 -46.20 27.98 16.22
C GLY A 335 -44.94 28.45 16.94
N LEU A 336 -44.35 29.54 16.44
CA LEU A 336 -43.13 30.11 16.99
C LEU A 336 -43.33 30.60 18.44
N GLY A 337 -42.52 30.10 19.36
CA GLY A 337 -42.56 30.45 20.77
C GLY A 337 -43.78 29.91 21.53
N SER A 338 -44.52 28.95 20.96
CA SER A 338 -45.66 28.31 21.62
C SER A 338 -45.22 27.48 22.83
N THR A 339 -44.07 26.81 22.71
CA THR A 339 -43.44 26.04 23.79
C THR A 339 -42.00 26.50 24.02
N LYS A 340 -41.40 26.08 25.15
CA LYS A 340 -39.97 26.30 25.42
C LYS A 340 -39.05 25.55 24.46
N TRP A 341 -39.55 24.53 23.76
CA TRP A 341 -38.80 23.74 22.80
C TRP A 341 -38.77 24.40 21.42
N THR A 342 -39.85 25.04 20.99
CA THR A 342 -39.91 25.77 19.71
C THR A 342 -39.00 27.00 19.67
N TYR A 343 -38.59 27.40 18.47
CA TYR A 343 -37.89 28.66 18.28
C TYR A 343 -38.77 29.87 18.67
N ASP A 344 -38.25 30.75 19.53
CA ASP A 344 -38.96 31.89 20.14
C ASP A 344 -39.17 33.11 19.22
N GLY A 345 -38.70 33.04 17.97
CA GLY A 345 -38.79 34.14 17.01
C GLY A 345 -37.85 35.32 17.26
N LYS A 346 -36.95 35.24 18.26
CA LYS A 346 -36.06 36.34 18.64
C LYS A 346 -34.64 36.14 18.09
N GLY A 347 -34.04 37.23 17.61
CA GLY A 347 -32.68 37.23 17.07
C GLY A 347 -32.59 36.55 15.70
N ASN A 348 -31.41 35.99 15.37
CA ASN A 348 -31.20 35.32 14.09
C ASN A 348 -31.71 33.87 14.15
N ALA A 349 -32.82 33.61 13.43
CA ALA A 349 -33.47 32.31 13.36
C ALA A 349 -32.52 31.18 12.97
N TYR A 350 -31.70 31.39 11.92
CA TYR A 350 -30.77 30.38 11.45
C TYR A 350 -29.73 30.00 12.50
N LEU A 351 -29.09 30.98 13.13
CA LEU A 351 -28.06 30.70 14.14
C LEU A 351 -28.63 29.98 15.38
N ARG A 352 -29.85 30.33 15.80
CA ARG A 352 -30.54 29.68 16.92
C ARG A 352 -30.93 28.23 16.58
N CYS A 353 -31.52 28.01 15.41
CA CYS A 353 -31.87 26.67 14.93
C CYS A 353 -30.63 25.81 14.65
N TYR A 354 -29.55 26.40 14.17
CA TYR A 354 -28.27 25.71 13.95
C TYR A 354 -27.60 25.30 15.27
N TYR A 355 -27.67 26.18 16.28
CA TYR A 355 -27.22 25.86 17.63
C TYR A 355 -28.02 24.68 18.23
N PHE A 356 -29.34 24.68 18.06
CA PHE A 356 -30.20 23.56 18.45
C PHE A 356 -29.78 22.26 17.73
N ALA A 357 -29.66 22.29 16.39
CA ALA A 357 -29.26 21.15 15.58
C ALA A 357 -27.88 20.59 15.94
N THR A 358 -26.94 21.46 16.33
CA THR A 358 -25.61 21.04 16.79
C THR A 358 -25.69 20.26 18.09
N ARG A 359 -26.52 20.73 19.03
CA ARG A 359 -26.67 20.08 20.34
C ARG A 359 -27.44 18.75 20.27
N THR A 360 -28.35 18.61 19.30
CA THR A 360 -29.04 17.34 19.02
C THR A 360 -28.13 16.36 18.28
N LEU A 361 -27.61 16.74 17.11
CA LEU A 361 -26.94 15.83 16.18
C LEU A 361 -25.56 15.36 16.70
N ILE A 362 -24.86 16.21 17.45
CA ILE A 362 -23.57 15.86 18.11
C ILE A 362 -23.80 15.31 19.53
N THR A 363 -25.05 15.17 19.97
CA THR A 363 -25.43 14.57 21.27
C THR A 363 -24.84 15.29 22.51
N ILE A 364 -24.59 16.60 22.42
CA ILE A 364 -24.10 17.42 23.56
C ILE A 364 -25.18 17.54 24.65
N GLY A 365 -26.46 17.60 24.25
CA GLY A 365 -27.59 17.68 25.18
C GLY A 365 -27.86 19.07 25.76
N GLY A 366 -28.65 19.10 26.86
CA GLY A 366 -29.11 20.32 27.55
C GLY A 366 -30.16 21.14 26.79
N LEU A 367 -30.95 20.46 25.96
CA LEU A 367 -32.05 21.05 25.20
C LEU A 367 -33.28 21.23 26.10
N PRO A 368 -34.19 22.17 25.77
CA PRO A 368 -35.47 22.27 26.45
C PRO A 368 -36.23 20.94 26.36
N GLU A 369 -36.96 20.59 27.41
CA GLU A 369 -37.76 19.36 27.43
C GLU A 369 -38.91 19.47 26.42
N PRO A 370 -39.09 18.49 25.52
CA PRO A 370 -40.25 18.44 24.64
C PRO A 370 -41.50 18.08 25.44
N HIS A 371 -42.59 18.80 25.22
CA HIS A 371 -43.86 18.64 25.92
C HIS A 371 -44.93 17.98 25.05
N THR A 372 -44.98 18.29 23.76
CA THR A 372 -46.01 17.73 22.88
C THR A 372 -45.56 16.40 22.27
N LEU A 373 -46.53 15.58 21.84
CA LEU A 373 -46.23 14.30 21.18
C LEU A 373 -45.36 14.51 19.93
N PHE A 374 -45.61 15.59 19.19
CA PHE A 374 -44.83 15.92 17.99
C PHE A 374 -43.39 16.26 18.33
N GLU A 375 -43.15 17.13 19.32
CA GLU A 375 -41.80 17.48 19.79
C GLU A 375 -41.04 16.26 20.28
N ILE A 376 -41.70 15.38 21.05
CA ILE A 376 -41.10 14.14 21.57
C ILE A 376 -40.67 13.23 20.42
N ILE A 377 -41.54 13.01 19.42
CA ILE A 377 -41.23 12.16 18.27
C ILE A 377 -40.10 12.78 17.43
N PHE A 378 -40.18 14.07 17.14
CA PHE A 378 -39.15 14.78 16.38
C PHE A 378 -37.78 14.69 17.09
N GLN A 379 -37.76 14.97 18.40
CA GLN A 379 -36.56 14.93 19.21
C GLN A 379 -35.97 13.51 19.30
N LEU A 380 -36.82 12.48 19.43
CA LEU A 380 -36.41 11.09 19.43
C LEU A 380 -35.75 10.68 18.12
N VAL A 381 -36.40 10.99 16.98
CA VAL A 381 -35.84 10.72 15.65
C VAL A 381 -34.52 11.45 15.47
N ASN A 382 -34.44 12.72 15.86
CA ASN A 382 -33.23 13.52 15.74
C ASN A 382 -32.07 12.96 16.58
N PHE A 383 -32.34 12.44 17.78
CA PHE A 383 -31.31 11.77 18.58
C PHE A 383 -30.82 10.48 17.92
N PHE A 384 -31.71 9.63 17.40
CA PHE A 384 -31.31 8.42 16.70
C PHE A 384 -30.48 8.73 15.45
N THR A 385 -30.91 9.70 14.64
CA THR A 385 -30.16 10.17 13.47
C THR A 385 -28.81 10.76 13.88
N GLY A 386 -28.77 11.56 14.95
CA GLY A 386 -27.54 12.16 15.47
C GLY A 386 -26.50 11.14 15.90
N VAL A 387 -26.90 10.14 16.70
CA VAL A 387 -26.01 9.05 17.12
C VAL A 387 -25.45 8.31 15.89
N PHE A 388 -26.28 8.04 14.88
CA PHE A 388 -25.82 7.36 13.67
C PHE A 388 -24.83 8.21 12.86
N VAL A 389 -25.16 9.47 12.58
CA VAL A 389 -24.32 10.40 11.81
C VAL A 389 -22.97 10.64 12.52
N PHE A 390 -23.01 10.90 13.83
CA PHE A 390 -21.80 11.16 14.61
C PHE A 390 -20.92 9.92 14.73
N SER A 391 -21.51 8.73 14.96
CA SER A 391 -20.78 7.46 14.99
C SER A 391 -20.11 7.14 13.66
N SER A 392 -20.83 7.32 12.54
CA SER A 392 -20.28 7.13 11.19
C SER A 392 -19.09 8.04 10.92
N LEU A 393 -19.19 9.31 11.32
CA LEU A 393 -18.12 10.29 11.15
C LEU A 393 -16.87 9.95 11.95
N ILE A 394 -17.01 9.51 13.21
CA ILE A 394 -15.87 9.04 14.02
C ILE A 394 -15.20 7.84 13.34
N GLY A 395 -15.99 6.90 12.80
CA GLY A 395 -15.48 5.75 12.03
C GLY A 395 -14.64 6.18 10.83
N GLN A 396 -15.19 7.06 9.98
CA GLN A 396 -14.47 7.56 8.81
C GLN A 396 -13.21 8.33 9.18
N MET A 397 -13.24 9.16 10.22
CA MET A 397 -12.07 9.90 10.70
C MET A 397 -10.96 8.94 11.14
N ARG A 398 -11.30 7.85 11.86
CA ARG A 398 -10.35 6.80 12.23
C ARG A 398 -9.69 6.18 11.00
N ASP A 399 -10.47 5.84 9.99
CA ASP A 399 -9.95 5.20 8.77
C ASP A 399 -9.01 6.14 7.99
N VAL A 400 -9.39 7.42 7.87
CA VAL A 400 -8.56 8.44 7.21
C VAL A 400 -7.23 8.66 7.95
N ILE A 401 -7.27 8.75 9.29
CA ILE A 401 -6.05 8.88 10.12
C ILE A 401 -5.19 7.62 10.03
N GLY A 402 -5.83 6.44 10.05
CA GLY A 402 -5.15 5.15 9.88
C GLY A 402 -4.39 5.08 8.56
N ALA A 403 -5.04 5.45 7.46
CA ALA A 403 -4.39 5.51 6.15
C ALA A 403 -3.27 6.56 6.08
N ALA A 404 -3.46 7.74 6.68
CA ALA A 404 -2.45 8.81 6.67
C ALA A 404 -1.17 8.44 7.45
N THR A 405 -1.32 7.66 8.52
CA THR A 405 -0.20 7.21 9.36
C THR A 405 0.31 5.82 9.01
N ALA A 406 -0.19 5.18 7.94
CA ALA A 406 0.10 3.79 7.61
C ALA A 406 1.60 3.49 7.50
N GLY A 407 2.38 4.37 6.84
CA GLY A 407 3.83 4.20 6.71
C GLY A 407 4.57 4.27 8.06
N GLN A 408 4.21 5.25 8.91
CA GLN A 408 4.79 5.37 10.25
C GLN A 408 4.40 4.19 11.15
N THR A 409 3.16 3.73 11.06
CA THR A 409 2.67 2.55 11.79
C THR A 409 3.40 1.29 11.35
N TYR A 410 3.61 1.10 10.04
CA TYR A 410 4.39 -0.02 9.50
C TYR A 410 5.84 0.01 10.02
N PHE A 411 6.49 1.17 9.98
CA PHE A 411 7.84 1.36 10.52
C PHE A 411 7.92 0.99 12.01
N ARG A 412 7.02 1.54 12.83
CA ARG A 412 6.97 1.26 14.27
C ARG A 412 6.71 -0.22 14.54
N ALA A 413 5.74 -0.82 13.84
CA ALA A 413 5.42 -2.23 13.97
C ALA A 413 6.61 -3.14 13.62
N SER A 414 7.34 -2.84 12.54
CA SER A 414 8.53 -3.59 12.13
C SER A 414 9.67 -3.48 13.16
N MET A 415 9.95 -2.25 13.62
CA MET A 415 10.94 -2.03 14.68
C MET A 415 10.55 -2.75 15.99
N ASP A 416 9.30 -2.63 16.42
CA ASP A 416 8.81 -3.25 17.66
C ASP A 416 8.83 -4.78 17.58
N ALA A 417 8.49 -5.36 16.42
CA ALA A 417 8.62 -6.80 16.18
C ALA A 417 10.08 -7.26 16.29
N CYS A 418 11.03 -6.50 15.72
CA CYS A 418 12.45 -6.80 15.82
C CYS A 418 12.97 -6.67 17.26
N VAL A 419 12.54 -5.64 17.99
CA VAL A 419 12.88 -5.46 19.41
C VAL A 419 12.28 -6.58 20.26
N ALA A 420 11.03 -6.98 20.01
CA ALA A 420 10.38 -8.10 20.68
C ALA A 420 11.17 -9.39 20.46
N TYR A 421 11.56 -9.70 19.22
CA TYR A 421 12.43 -10.82 18.88
C TYR A 421 13.74 -10.78 19.69
N MET A 422 14.45 -9.65 19.68
CA MET A 422 15.70 -9.50 20.43
C MET A 422 15.52 -9.67 21.95
N ASN A 423 14.38 -9.26 22.51
CA ASN A 423 14.06 -9.45 23.91
C ASN A 423 13.79 -10.91 24.24
N THR A 424 13.04 -11.63 23.39
CA THR A 424 12.78 -13.07 23.55
C THR A 424 14.07 -13.88 23.57
N TYR A 425 15.04 -13.53 22.71
CA TYR A 425 16.36 -14.18 22.65
C TYR A 425 17.43 -13.53 23.54
N THR A 426 17.03 -12.67 24.48
CA THR A 426 17.92 -12.03 25.47
C THR A 426 19.17 -11.37 24.88
N ILE A 427 19.04 -10.80 23.68
CA ILE A 427 20.13 -10.12 22.97
C ILE A 427 20.60 -8.90 23.78
N PRO A 428 21.93 -8.66 23.92
CA PRO A 428 22.45 -7.52 24.70
C PRO A 428 21.91 -6.16 24.23
N LYS A 429 21.62 -5.26 25.18
CA LYS A 429 21.12 -3.89 24.91
C LYS A 429 21.98 -3.10 23.92
N LEU A 430 23.29 -3.38 23.87
CA LEU A 430 24.20 -2.75 22.90
C LEU A 430 23.77 -3.04 21.44
N VAL A 431 23.44 -4.30 21.14
CA VAL A 431 22.99 -4.71 19.80
C VAL A 431 21.59 -4.19 19.54
N GLN A 432 20.70 -4.24 20.54
CA GLN A 432 19.34 -3.69 20.41
C GLN A 432 19.34 -2.20 20.07
N ASN A 433 20.14 -1.41 20.78
CA ASN A 433 20.27 0.03 20.53
C ASN A 433 20.85 0.31 19.14
N ARG A 434 21.78 -0.52 18.67
CA ARG A 434 22.34 -0.42 17.32
C ARG A 434 21.26 -0.68 16.26
N VAL A 435 20.47 -1.75 16.41
CA VAL A 435 19.35 -2.05 15.50
C VAL A 435 18.33 -0.92 15.49
N ARG A 436 17.95 -0.37 16.66
CA ARG A 436 17.05 0.78 16.76
C ARG A 436 17.62 2.03 16.05
N THR A 437 18.92 2.28 16.19
CA THR A 437 19.60 3.40 15.52
C THR A 437 19.56 3.24 14.01
N TRP A 438 19.75 2.01 13.50
CA TRP A 438 19.60 1.71 12.08
C TRP A 438 18.17 1.95 11.60
N TYR A 439 17.15 1.43 12.27
CA TYR A 439 15.75 1.66 11.92
C TYR A 439 15.42 3.16 11.85
N ASN A 440 15.75 3.92 12.90
CA ASN A 440 15.47 5.36 12.96
C ASN A 440 16.19 6.12 11.85
N TYR A 441 17.48 5.88 11.62
CA TYR A 441 18.22 6.57 10.58
C TYR A 441 17.74 6.20 9.16
N THR A 442 17.45 4.92 8.90
CA THR A 442 16.90 4.48 7.61
C THR A 442 15.57 5.16 7.34
N TRP A 443 14.68 5.23 8.33
CA TRP A 443 13.42 5.93 8.22
C TRP A 443 13.59 7.44 8.00
N ASP A 444 14.43 8.11 8.80
CA ASP A 444 14.66 9.55 8.69
C ASP A 444 15.34 9.95 7.38
N SER A 445 16.17 9.06 6.81
CA SER A 445 16.92 9.34 5.57
C SER A 445 16.19 8.93 4.28
N GLN A 446 15.35 7.88 4.32
CA GLN A 446 14.69 7.32 3.13
C GLN A 446 13.17 7.46 3.16
N GLY A 447 12.55 7.67 4.33
CA GLY A 447 11.09 7.69 4.49
C GLY A 447 10.42 6.33 4.31
N MET A 448 11.20 5.26 4.11
CA MET A 448 10.72 3.88 3.93
C MET A 448 11.82 2.89 4.32
N LEU A 449 11.44 1.64 4.60
CA LEU A 449 12.40 0.58 4.97
C LEU A 449 12.92 -0.21 3.75
N ASP A 450 12.09 -0.36 2.71
CA ASP A 450 12.47 -1.07 1.49
C ASP A 450 11.89 -0.39 0.24
N GLU A 451 12.76 0.22 -0.57
CA GLU A 451 12.42 0.87 -1.84
C GLU A 451 12.02 -0.16 -2.92
N PHE A 452 12.57 -1.38 -2.85
CA PHE A 452 12.34 -2.41 -3.86
C PHE A 452 10.89 -2.89 -3.86
N GLU A 453 10.29 -3.10 -2.69
CA GLU A 453 8.89 -3.53 -2.53
C GLU A 453 7.90 -2.56 -3.22
N LEU A 454 8.21 -1.25 -3.21
CA LEU A 454 7.38 -0.25 -3.88
C LEU A 454 7.53 -0.33 -5.41
N LEU A 455 8.76 -0.47 -5.90
CA LEU A 455 9.07 -0.47 -7.33
C LEU A 455 8.61 -1.75 -8.03
N GLU A 456 8.56 -2.90 -7.34
CA GLU A 456 8.15 -4.19 -7.90
C GLU A 456 6.66 -4.22 -8.33
N LYS A 457 5.82 -3.36 -7.74
CA LYS A 457 4.39 -3.28 -8.06
C LYS A 457 4.10 -2.65 -9.43
N MET A 458 5.09 -1.98 -10.03
CA MET A 458 4.93 -1.29 -11.31
C MET A 458 5.44 -2.12 -12.50
N PRO A 459 4.85 -1.95 -13.70
CA PRO A 459 5.40 -2.52 -14.93
C PRO A 459 6.85 -2.08 -15.17
N LEU A 460 7.62 -2.94 -15.83
CA LEU A 460 9.06 -2.73 -16.08
C LEU A 460 9.35 -1.37 -16.72
N VAL A 461 8.54 -0.93 -17.69
CA VAL A 461 8.74 0.34 -18.41
C VAL A 461 8.70 1.53 -17.46
N MET A 462 7.71 1.58 -16.56
CA MET A 462 7.56 2.68 -15.59
C MET A 462 8.68 2.67 -14.55
N ARG A 463 9.01 1.49 -14.01
CA ARG A 463 10.13 1.35 -13.06
C ARG A 463 11.46 1.78 -13.68
N THR A 464 11.68 1.46 -14.95
CA THR A 464 12.88 1.87 -15.70
C THR A 464 12.95 3.38 -15.86
N ALA A 465 11.83 4.01 -16.23
CA ALA A 465 11.76 5.47 -16.35
C ALA A 465 12.11 6.16 -15.01
N ILE A 466 11.57 5.68 -13.89
CA ILE A 466 11.87 6.21 -12.55
C ILE A 466 13.36 6.01 -12.21
N ALA A 467 13.91 4.82 -12.44
CA ALA A 467 15.31 4.53 -12.15
C ALA A 467 16.27 5.42 -12.96
N VAL A 468 15.95 5.66 -14.23
CA VAL A 468 16.70 6.54 -15.12
C VAL A 468 16.70 7.98 -14.59
N ASP A 469 15.53 8.51 -14.25
CA ASP A 469 15.38 9.89 -13.80
C ASP A 469 16.11 10.16 -12.47
N ILE A 470 16.04 9.20 -11.52
CA ILE A 470 16.66 9.36 -10.20
C ILE A 470 18.19 9.23 -10.26
N ASN A 471 18.73 8.22 -10.95
CA ASN A 471 20.11 7.77 -10.75
C ASN A 471 21.01 7.81 -11.99
N LEU A 472 20.49 7.86 -13.22
CA LEU A 472 21.33 7.70 -14.42
C LEU A 472 22.43 8.77 -14.52
N ALA A 473 22.08 10.04 -14.26
CA ALA A 473 23.03 11.15 -14.30
C ALA A 473 24.17 11.01 -13.29
N THR A 474 23.89 10.42 -12.12
CA THR A 474 24.92 10.13 -11.10
C THR A 474 25.83 9.01 -11.57
N PHE A 475 25.27 7.96 -12.15
CA PHE A 475 26.02 6.79 -12.62
C PHE A 475 26.93 7.07 -13.81
N GLN A 476 26.51 7.93 -14.73
CA GLN A 476 27.34 8.37 -15.86
C GLN A 476 28.59 9.14 -15.42
N LYS A 477 28.53 9.85 -14.28
CA LYS A 477 29.66 10.61 -13.73
C LYS A 477 30.72 9.73 -13.07
N ILE A 478 30.35 8.50 -12.68
CA ILE A 478 31.25 7.57 -11.99
C ILE A 478 32.39 7.15 -12.92
N ASP A 479 33.63 7.35 -12.45
CA ASP A 479 34.84 7.08 -13.24
C ASP A 479 34.95 5.63 -13.74
N LEU A 480 34.43 4.67 -12.98
CA LEU A 480 34.40 3.27 -13.40
C LEU A 480 33.51 3.06 -14.64
N PHE A 481 32.37 3.73 -14.72
CA PHE A 481 31.36 3.53 -15.76
C PHE A 481 31.50 4.45 -16.98
N LYS A 482 32.36 5.48 -16.93
CA LYS A 482 32.64 6.36 -18.10
C LYS A 482 32.98 5.59 -19.38
N GLY A 483 32.22 5.81 -20.45
CA GLY A 483 32.44 5.13 -21.74
C GLY A 483 31.93 3.69 -21.80
N CYS A 484 31.10 3.26 -20.84
CA CYS A 484 30.21 2.13 -21.04
C CYS A 484 28.92 2.61 -21.73
N ASP A 485 28.21 1.68 -22.36
CA ASP A 485 26.91 1.95 -22.97
C ASP A 485 25.87 2.39 -21.91
N ASN A 486 25.03 3.37 -22.28
CA ASN A 486 23.95 3.87 -21.43
C ASN A 486 22.92 2.79 -21.12
N GLN A 487 22.59 1.92 -22.08
CA GLN A 487 21.61 0.84 -21.86
C GLN A 487 22.08 -0.15 -20.79
N MET A 488 23.38 -0.48 -20.78
CA MET A 488 23.97 -1.28 -19.69
C MET A 488 23.80 -0.62 -18.32
N LEU A 489 23.93 0.71 -18.23
CA LEU A 489 23.74 1.43 -16.96
C LEU A 489 22.28 1.37 -16.51
N VAL A 490 21.33 1.50 -17.44
CA VAL A 490 19.90 1.37 -17.14
C VAL A 490 19.58 -0.03 -16.60
N ASP A 491 20.07 -1.08 -17.26
CA ASP A 491 19.87 -2.47 -16.80
C ASP A 491 20.50 -2.73 -15.43
N MET A 492 21.64 -2.09 -15.15
CA MET A 492 22.29 -2.16 -13.85
C MET A 492 21.47 -1.47 -12.77
N LEU A 493 20.92 -0.28 -13.03
CA LEU A 493 20.11 0.49 -12.08
C LEU A 493 18.91 -0.31 -11.57
N LEU A 494 18.30 -1.13 -12.43
CA LEU A 494 17.17 -1.99 -12.07
C LEU A 494 17.51 -3.12 -11.09
N ARG A 495 18.80 -3.45 -10.92
CA ARG A 495 19.28 -4.54 -10.05
C ARG A 495 20.02 -4.05 -8.80
N LEU A 496 20.09 -2.73 -8.59
CA LEU A 496 20.75 -2.17 -7.42
C LEU A 496 19.88 -2.28 -6.17
N LYS A 497 20.53 -2.61 -5.05
CA LYS A 497 19.90 -2.60 -3.72
C LYS A 497 20.47 -1.45 -2.90
N SER A 498 19.61 -0.65 -2.28
CA SER A 498 20.02 0.42 -1.37
C SER A 498 20.20 -0.14 0.04
N ILE A 499 21.39 0.01 0.64
CA ILE A 499 21.68 -0.45 2.01
C ILE A 499 22.32 0.67 2.82
N VAL A 500 21.85 0.83 4.05
CA VAL A 500 22.36 1.79 5.03
C VAL A 500 23.31 1.09 6.01
N TYR A 501 24.52 1.63 6.15
CA TYR A 501 25.50 1.21 7.16
C TYR A 501 25.65 2.26 8.26
N LEU A 502 25.84 1.80 9.50
CA LEU A 502 26.05 2.67 10.66
C LEU A 502 27.53 3.07 10.82
N PRO A 503 27.82 4.17 11.53
CA PRO A 503 29.19 4.57 11.84
C PRO A 503 29.99 3.44 12.52
N GLY A 504 31.18 3.15 11.99
CA GLY A 504 32.06 2.09 12.47
C GLY A 504 31.76 0.69 11.93
N ASP A 505 30.70 0.52 11.13
CA ASP A 505 30.38 -0.77 10.53
C ASP A 505 31.38 -1.13 9.43
N PHE A 506 31.92 -2.35 9.51
CA PHE A 506 32.73 -2.92 8.43
C PHE A 506 31.83 -3.33 7.29
N VAL A 507 31.95 -2.65 6.15
CA VAL A 507 31.26 -3.00 4.90
C VAL A 507 31.90 -4.23 4.26
N CYS A 508 33.24 -4.30 4.28
CA CYS A 508 33.97 -5.50 3.88
C CYS A 508 35.26 -5.65 4.67
N LYS A 509 35.66 -6.90 4.92
CA LYS A 509 36.93 -7.21 5.58
C LYS A 509 37.89 -7.88 4.61
N LYS A 510 39.19 -7.59 4.76
CA LYS A 510 40.27 -8.19 4.00
C LYS A 510 40.22 -9.70 4.14
N GLY A 511 40.26 -10.42 3.02
CA GLY A 511 40.21 -11.87 2.97
C GLY A 511 38.81 -12.48 2.80
N ASP A 512 37.73 -11.72 3.05
CA ASP A 512 36.36 -12.19 2.82
C ASP A 512 36.09 -12.40 1.34
N ILE A 513 35.10 -13.24 1.00
CA ILE A 513 34.73 -13.49 -0.38
C ILE A 513 33.94 -12.28 -0.92
N GLY A 514 34.45 -11.61 -1.94
CA GLY A 514 33.81 -10.44 -2.54
C GLY A 514 32.74 -10.82 -3.55
N ARG A 515 31.48 -10.89 -3.11
CA ARG A 515 30.32 -11.24 -3.95
C ARG A 515 29.62 -10.04 -4.60
N GLU A 516 29.93 -8.84 -4.13
CA GLU A 516 29.20 -7.61 -4.43
C GLU A 516 30.18 -6.46 -4.69
N MET A 517 29.73 -5.41 -5.38
CA MET A 517 30.39 -4.10 -5.38
C MET A 517 29.48 -3.07 -4.74
N TYR A 518 30.09 -1.99 -4.26
CA TYR A 518 29.40 -0.93 -3.56
C TYR A 518 29.66 0.41 -4.25
N ILE A 519 28.60 1.21 -4.37
CA ILE A 519 28.64 2.56 -4.92
C ILE A 519 28.12 3.48 -3.83
N ILE A 520 28.88 4.52 -3.48
CA ILE A 520 28.51 5.41 -2.39
C ILE A 520 27.48 6.42 -2.90
N LYS A 521 26.23 6.31 -2.43
CA LYS A 521 25.15 7.28 -2.74
C LYS A 521 25.31 8.52 -1.87
N ALA A 522 25.47 8.33 -0.56
CA ALA A 522 25.66 9.40 0.42
C ALA A 522 26.50 8.92 1.61
N GLY A 523 27.19 9.86 2.26
CA GLY A 523 28.14 9.58 3.33
C GLY A 523 29.55 9.27 2.81
N GLU A 524 30.38 8.73 3.70
CA GLU A 524 31.77 8.38 3.40
C GLU A 524 32.22 7.10 4.11
N VAL A 525 33.09 6.36 3.44
CA VAL A 525 33.70 5.13 3.95
C VAL A 525 35.21 5.24 3.92
N GLN A 526 35.88 4.60 4.86
CA GLN A 526 37.32 4.63 5.01
C GLN A 526 37.91 3.25 4.77
N VAL A 527 38.93 3.20 3.91
CA VAL A 527 39.76 2.02 3.71
C VAL A 527 40.80 2.00 4.82
N ILE A 528 40.71 1.02 5.71
CA ILE A 528 41.51 0.93 6.94
C ILE A 528 42.41 -0.30 6.93
N GLY A 529 43.50 -0.23 7.70
CA GLY A 529 44.35 -1.38 7.99
C GLY A 529 45.48 -1.04 8.96
N GLY A 530 46.60 -1.74 8.84
CA GLY A 530 47.66 -1.76 9.84
C GLY A 530 47.35 -2.66 11.05
N PRO A 531 48.29 -2.80 12.00
CA PRO A 531 48.01 -3.44 13.28
C PRO A 531 46.89 -2.65 13.98
N ASP A 532 45.81 -3.33 14.37
CA ASP A 532 44.58 -2.79 14.97
C ASP A 532 43.60 -2.00 14.07
N ASN A 533 43.73 -1.99 12.73
CA ASN A 533 42.80 -1.27 11.83
C ASN A 533 42.67 0.25 12.09
N LYS A 534 43.67 0.88 12.72
CA LYS A 534 43.64 2.31 13.05
C LYS A 534 44.17 3.21 11.94
N ILE A 535 44.89 2.66 10.97
CA ILE A 535 45.49 3.44 9.88
C ILE A 535 44.45 3.60 8.76
N VAL A 536 44.05 4.83 8.48
CA VAL A 536 43.18 5.18 7.34
C VAL A 536 44.06 5.42 6.11
N PHE A 537 43.90 4.59 5.09
CA PHE A 537 44.64 4.75 3.83
C PHE A 537 43.97 5.77 2.91
N VAL A 538 42.65 5.66 2.75
CA VAL A 538 41.86 6.50 1.84
C VAL A 538 40.44 6.64 2.37
N THR A 539 39.90 7.86 2.30
CA THR A 539 38.46 8.13 2.52
C THR A 539 37.77 8.26 1.17
N LEU A 540 36.76 7.42 0.93
CA LEU A 540 35.94 7.41 -0.28
C LEU A 540 34.62 8.13 0.03
N LYS A 541 34.26 9.08 -0.84
CA LYS A 541 33.05 9.90 -0.72
C LYS A 541 31.99 9.49 -1.74
N ALA A 542 30.82 10.13 -1.67
CA ALA A 542 29.74 9.94 -2.64
C ALA A 542 30.23 9.99 -4.10
N GLY A 543 29.74 9.08 -4.93
CA GLY A 543 30.15 8.89 -6.32
C GLY A 543 31.38 7.99 -6.52
N CYS A 544 32.09 7.63 -5.46
CA CYS A 544 33.15 6.63 -5.53
C CYS A 544 32.58 5.20 -5.51
N VAL A 545 33.33 4.28 -6.11
CA VAL A 545 33.01 2.85 -6.17
C VAL A 545 34.12 2.07 -5.48
N PHE A 546 33.74 1.02 -4.74
CA PHE A 546 34.69 0.10 -4.14
C PHE A 546 34.19 -1.35 -4.17
N GLY A 547 35.12 -2.29 -4.07
CA GLY A 547 34.82 -3.73 -4.18
C GLY A 547 34.75 -4.22 -5.63
N GLU A 548 35.00 -3.34 -6.60
CA GLU A 548 35.06 -3.60 -8.03
C GLU A 548 36.13 -4.63 -8.42
N ILE A 549 37.24 -4.67 -7.67
CA ILE A 549 38.36 -5.58 -7.93
C ILE A 549 37.92 -7.05 -7.82
N SER A 550 37.19 -7.41 -6.76
CA SER A 550 36.76 -8.79 -6.52
C SER A 550 35.73 -9.29 -7.54
N LEU A 551 35.03 -8.37 -8.21
CA LEU A 551 34.09 -8.69 -9.27
C LEU A 551 34.80 -8.93 -10.60
N LEU A 552 35.77 -8.08 -10.95
CA LEU A 552 36.44 -8.08 -12.25
C LEU A 552 37.60 -9.09 -12.34
N GLN A 553 38.09 -9.62 -11.23
CA GLN A 553 39.18 -10.58 -11.23
C GLN A 553 38.68 -12.02 -11.43
N SER A 554 39.34 -12.74 -12.35
CA SER A 554 39.04 -14.13 -12.66
C SER A 554 39.38 -15.04 -11.46
N ALA A 555 38.58 -16.10 -11.27
CA ALA A 555 38.73 -17.03 -10.15
C ALA A 555 40.11 -17.72 -10.10
N LYS A 556 40.84 -17.77 -11.22
CA LYS A 556 42.18 -18.38 -11.32
C LYS A 556 43.27 -17.66 -10.53
N ASP A 557 43.15 -16.34 -10.29
CA ASP A 557 44.23 -15.52 -9.70
C ASP A 557 44.03 -15.19 -8.21
N GLY A 558 43.25 -15.99 -7.47
CA GLY A 558 42.89 -15.67 -6.08
C GLY A 558 41.93 -14.48 -5.94
N GLY A 559 41.36 -14.02 -7.06
CA GLY A 559 40.67 -12.74 -7.21
C GLY A 559 39.28 -12.62 -6.60
N ASN A 560 38.76 -13.66 -5.96
CA ASN A 560 37.43 -13.61 -5.35
C ASN A 560 37.45 -13.13 -3.89
N ARG A 561 38.60 -12.69 -3.37
CA ARG A 561 38.74 -12.18 -2.00
C ARG A 561 38.87 -10.65 -1.95
N ARG A 562 38.38 -10.06 -0.88
CA ARG A 562 38.50 -8.63 -0.57
C ARG A 562 39.95 -8.30 -0.22
N THR A 563 40.47 -7.20 -0.76
CA THR A 563 41.89 -6.83 -0.64
C THR A 563 42.18 -5.93 0.56
N ALA A 564 41.18 -5.25 1.11
CA ALA A 564 41.31 -4.31 2.21
C ALA A 564 40.08 -4.34 3.13
N ASN A 565 40.24 -3.81 4.35
CA ASN A 565 39.12 -3.53 5.24
C ASN A 565 38.51 -2.18 4.86
N VAL A 566 37.19 -2.11 4.73
CA VAL A 566 36.46 -0.86 4.50
C VAL A 566 35.40 -0.73 5.57
N ALA A 567 35.41 0.39 6.29
CA ALA A 567 34.43 0.69 7.32
C ALA A 567 33.75 2.03 7.04
N ALA A 568 32.47 2.14 7.41
CA ALA A 568 31.74 3.39 7.34
C ALA A 568 32.26 4.36 8.41
N HIS A 569 32.60 5.60 8.03
CA HIS A 569 33.06 6.60 9.00
C HIS A 569 31.86 7.21 9.75
N GLY A 570 30.84 7.60 8.98
CA GLY A 570 29.53 8.03 9.48
C GLY A 570 28.44 7.07 9.01
N PHE A 571 27.20 7.57 8.99
CA PHE A 571 26.13 6.85 8.32
C PHE A 571 26.37 6.89 6.80
N ALA A 572 26.36 5.73 6.16
CA ALA A 572 26.66 5.60 4.74
C ALA A 572 25.53 4.86 4.02
N ASN A 573 24.99 5.50 2.98
CA ASN A 573 24.00 4.91 2.09
C ASN A 573 24.72 4.41 0.84
N LEU A 574 24.72 3.10 0.63
CA LEU A 574 25.43 2.42 -0.43
C LEU A 574 24.43 1.73 -1.37
N PHE A 575 24.69 1.82 -2.67
CA PHE A 575 24.10 0.90 -3.63
C PHE A 575 24.96 -0.35 -3.74
N VAL A 576 24.33 -1.51 -3.66
CA VAL A 576 24.96 -2.82 -3.77
C VAL A 576 24.56 -3.46 -5.09
N LEU A 577 25.56 -3.94 -5.82
CA LEU A 577 25.37 -4.74 -7.04
C LEU A 577 26.03 -6.11 -6.87
N ASP A 578 25.25 -7.16 -7.08
CA ASP A 578 25.72 -8.54 -7.00
C ASP A 578 26.58 -8.92 -8.21
N LYS A 579 27.61 -9.76 -7.99
CA LYS A 579 28.50 -10.26 -9.06
C LYS A 579 27.74 -10.99 -10.16
N LYS A 580 26.73 -11.76 -9.75
CA LYS A 580 25.89 -12.55 -10.66
C LYS A 580 25.13 -11.61 -11.59
N ASP A 581 24.44 -10.64 -11.01
CA ASP A 581 23.68 -9.63 -11.74
C ASP A 581 24.55 -8.83 -12.71
N LEU A 582 25.73 -8.40 -12.27
CA LEU A 582 26.68 -7.71 -13.15
C LEU A 582 27.12 -8.61 -14.31
N ASN A 583 27.48 -9.86 -14.04
CA ASN A 583 27.92 -10.79 -15.10
C ASN A 583 26.80 -11.07 -16.10
N ASP A 584 25.57 -11.26 -15.64
CA ASP A 584 24.41 -11.50 -16.50
C ASP A 584 24.17 -10.30 -17.44
N ILE A 585 24.30 -9.07 -16.93
CA ILE A 585 24.22 -7.85 -17.76
C ILE A 585 25.36 -7.81 -18.77
N LEU A 586 26.61 -8.06 -18.33
CA LEU A 586 27.79 -7.93 -19.19
C LEU A 586 27.82 -8.91 -20.37
N VAL A 587 27.12 -10.05 -20.29
CA VAL A 587 26.95 -10.97 -21.42
C VAL A 587 26.29 -10.27 -22.62
N HIS A 588 25.37 -9.33 -22.37
CA HIS A 588 24.66 -8.58 -23.41
C HIS A 588 25.45 -7.37 -23.92
N TYR A 589 26.45 -6.88 -23.17
CA TYR A 589 27.23 -5.67 -23.50
C TYR A 589 28.74 -5.93 -23.53
N PRO A 590 29.25 -6.69 -24.52
CA PRO A 590 30.65 -7.12 -24.57
C PRO A 590 31.65 -5.96 -24.70
N GLU A 591 31.28 -4.86 -25.36
CA GLU A 591 32.15 -3.67 -25.47
C GLU A 591 32.32 -2.97 -24.11
N SER A 592 31.22 -2.80 -23.37
CA SER A 592 31.27 -2.26 -22.00
C SER A 592 32.07 -3.18 -21.07
N GLN A 593 31.96 -4.50 -21.23
CA GLN A 593 32.77 -5.47 -20.51
C GLN A 593 34.28 -5.27 -20.76
N LYS A 594 34.70 -5.04 -22.02
CA LYS A 594 36.11 -4.74 -22.35
C LYS A 594 36.57 -3.44 -21.70
N VAL A 595 35.73 -2.40 -21.69
CA VAL A 595 36.03 -1.11 -21.05
C VAL A 595 36.22 -1.29 -19.53
N LEU A 596 35.30 -1.97 -18.87
CA LEU A 596 35.36 -2.26 -17.44
C LEU A 596 36.58 -3.13 -17.10
N ALA A 597 36.86 -4.18 -17.87
CA ALA A 597 38.03 -5.03 -17.68
C ALA A 597 39.35 -4.25 -17.88
N ARG A 598 39.40 -3.31 -18.82
CA ARG A 598 40.56 -2.42 -19.02
C ARG A 598 40.75 -1.49 -17.81
N LYS A 599 39.68 -0.89 -17.30
CA LYS A 599 39.73 -0.03 -16.12
C LYS A 599 40.09 -0.80 -14.85
N GLY A 600 39.50 -1.98 -14.64
CA GLY A 600 39.86 -2.88 -13.54
C GLY A 600 41.35 -3.23 -13.54
N ARG A 601 41.92 -3.58 -14.70
CA ARG A 601 43.37 -3.83 -14.84
C ARG A 601 44.23 -2.60 -14.50
N LYS A 602 43.79 -1.39 -14.86
CA LYS A 602 44.51 -0.14 -14.49
C LYS A 602 44.48 0.09 -12.98
N LEU A 603 43.32 -0.09 -12.34
CA LEU A 603 43.17 0.05 -10.89
C LEU A 603 44.03 -0.97 -10.11
N MET A 604 44.18 -2.18 -10.65
CA MET A 604 45.08 -3.20 -10.08
C MET A 604 46.55 -2.82 -10.21
N LYS A 605 47.00 -2.36 -11.39
CA LYS A 605 48.39 -1.93 -11.61
C LYS A 605 48.78 -0.72 -10.76
N ALA A 606 47.84 0.19 -10.50
CA ALA A 606 48.07 1.34 -9.63
C ALA A 606 48.31 0.93 -8.16
N LYS A 607 47.68 -0.17 -7.69
CA LYS A 607 47.84 -0.68 -6.31
C LYS A 607 49.01 -1.67 -6.14
N GLY A 608 49.50 -2.30 -7.21
CA GLY A 608 50.63 -3.24 -7.18
C GLY A 608 52.01 -2.64 -6.84
N LYS A 609 52.10 -1.32 -6.58
CA LYS A 609 53.33 -0.63 -6.16
C LYS A 609 53.43 -0.36 -4.64
N ALA A 610 52.63 -1.02 -3.81
CA ALA A 610 52.81 -1.00 -2.35
C ALA A 610 53.48 -2.30 -1.87
N ALA A 611 54.70 -2.17 -1.33
CA ALA A 611 55.58 -3.26 -0.92
C ALA A 611 54.97 -4.17 0.17
N PRO A 612 55.33 -5.48 0.21
CA PRO A 612 54.86 -6.39 1.23
C PRO A 612 55.63 -6.17 2.53
N VAL A 613 54.93 -5.79 3.59
CA VAL A 613 55.47 -5.82 4.97
C VAL A 613 55.34 -7.26 5.48
N LYS A 614 56.46 -7.84 5.90
CA LYS A 614 56.55 -9.15 6.56
C LYS A 614 55.85 -9.08 7.92
N ASP A 615 55.00 -10.06 8.21
CA ASP A 615 54.32 -10.21 9.49
C ASP A 615 54.88 -11.45 10.18
N GLU A 616 55.68 -11.26 11.24
CA GLU A 616 56.02 -12.32 12.19
C GLU A 616 54.88 -12.44 13.20
N GLY A 617 54.49 -13.69 13.49
CA GLY A 617 53.19 -13.99 14.07
C GLY A 617 53.09 -13.84 15.58
N GLU A 618 51.84 -13.69 16.04
CA GLU A 618 51.34 -14.33 17.25
C GLU A 618 49.83 -14.59 17.12
N LYS A 619 49.43 -15.86 17.21
CA LYS A 619 48.02 -16.29 17.18
C LYS A 619 47.39 -16.03 18.55
N LYS A 620 46.34 -15.20 18.61
CA LYS A 620 45.31 -15.28 19.67
C LYS A 620 43.96 -15.68 19.07
N LYS A 621 43.46 -16.82 19.53
CA LYS A 621 42.11 -17.34 19.24
C LYS A 621 41.08 -16.59 20.09
N GLY A 622 39.95 -16.25 19.47
CA GLY A 622 38.63 -16.25 20.12
C GLY A 622 38.14 -14.93 20.73
N LEU A 623 37.01 -14.45 20.19
CA LEU A 623 36.09 -13.43 20.74
C LEU A 623 36.52 -11.95 20.74
N ALA A 624 36.20 -11.23 19.65
CA ALA A 624 35.81 -9.81 19.69
C ALA A 624 35.19 -9.36 18.35
N MET A 625 33.89 -9.61 18.15
CA MET A 625 33.08 -9.02 17.06
C MET A 625 32.40 -7.71 17.49
N PHE A 626 32.90 -7.07 18.55
CA PHE A 626 32.44 -5.77 19.02
C PHE A 626 33.65 -4.99 19.51
N GLY A 627 33.92 -3.84 18.88
CA GLY A 627 34.94 -2.91 19.38
C GLY A 627 34.60 -2.46 20.79
N GLN A 628 35.62 -2.21 21.61
CA GLN A 628 35.45 -1.52 22.89
C GLN A 628 34.87 -0.12 22.64
N LYS A 629 33.95 0.31 23.51
CA LYS A 629 33.41 1.67 23.52
C LYS A 629 34.55 2.70 23.40
N PRO A 630 34.40 3.77 22.60
CA PRO A 630 35.31 4.90 22.73
C PRO A 630 35.22 5.45 24.16
N PRO A 631 36.35 5.85 24.79
CA PRO A 631 36.31 6.49 26.08
C PRO A 631 35.49 7.78 25.98
N THR A 632 34.54 7.95 26.90
CA THR A 632 33.69 9.13 27.02
C THR A 632 34.57 10.39 26.98
N PRO A 633 34.34 11.36 26.08
CA PRO A 633 35.10 12.60 26.10
C PRO A 633 34.89 13.31 27.43
N LYS A 634 36.00 13.72 28.06
CA LYS A 634 36.02 14.54 29.29
C LYS A 634 35.52 15.94 28.98
N MET A 635 34.21 16.11 28.83
CA MET A 635 33.53 17.41 28.82
C MET A 635 32.37 17.34 29.81
N LEU A 636 32.72 17.23 31.09
CA LEU A 636 31.84 17.53 32.23
C LEU A 636 32.75 17.85 33.43
N ARG A 637 33.34 19.04 33.39
CA ARG A 637 33.76 19.78 34.59
C ARG A 637 33.48 21.27 34.41
N ALA A 638 32.22 21.58 34.14
CA ALA A 638 31.58 22.85 34.42
C ALA A 638 30.08 22.51 34.53
N PHE A 639 29.39 23.02 35.55
CA PHE A 639 28.01 22.69 35.93
C PHE A 639 27.79 21.42 36.76
N GLY A 640 28.65 21.23 37.76
CA GLY A 640 28.24 20.60 39.03
C GLY A 640 28.02 21.71 40.05
N GLY A 641 26.82 22.29 40.08
CA GLY A 641 26.49 23.31 41.08
C GLY A 641 25.37 24.25 40.68
N PHE A 642 24.16 23.76 40.43
CA PHE A 642 22.94 24.51 40.73
C PHE A 642 21.85 23.52 41.10
N GLY A 643 21.48 23.56 42.38
CA GLY A 643 20.48 22.69 42.99
C GLY A 643 19.06 23.00 42.51
N LYS A 644 18.19 22.09 42.94
CA LYS A 644 16.73 22.05 42.80
C LYS A 644 16.04 23.42 42.80
N GLY A 645 15.11 23.60 41.86
CA GLY A 645 14.05 24.62 41.88
C GLY A 645 14.38 25.86 41.04
N GLY A 646 13.71 26.03 39.89
CA GLY A 646 13.83 27.31 39.16
C GLY A 646 13.25 27.37 37.75
N LEU A 647 13.00 26.23 37.08
CA LEU A 647 12.49 26.27 35.69
C LEU A 647 10.96 26.17 35.60
N LEU A 648 10.29 25.57 36.59
CA LEU A 648 8.82 25.39 36.62
C LEU A 648 8.05 26.62 37.15
N GLU A 649 8.75 27.61 37.73
CA GLU A 649 8.14 28.85 38.23
C GLU A 649 8.16 29.98 37.19
N LYS A 650 9.05 29.92 36.20
CA LYS A 650 9.17 30.94 35.13
C LYS A 650 8.23 30.75 33.94
N LEU A 651 7.41 29.68 33.93
CA LEU A 651 6.37 29.45 32.93
C LEU A 651 4.97 29.91 33.36
N ARG A 652 4.83 30.51 34.56
CA ARG A 652 3.54 31.01 35.08
C ARG A 652 3.30 32.51 34.87
N VAL A 653 4.20 33.24 34.19
CA VAL A 653 4.11 34.71 34.02
C VAL A 653 4.09 35.15 32.54
N CYS A 654 3.71 34.26 31.61
CA CYS A 654 3.52 34.66 30.20
C CYS A 654 2.11 34.35 29.66
N VAL A 655 1.12 34.33 30.56
CA VAL A 655 -0.31 34.38 30.24
C VAL A 655 -0.97 35.31 31.26
N MET A 656 -0.74 36.60 31.10
CA MET A 656 -1.58 37.73 31.57
C MET A 656 -0.94 39.00 31.01
N ILE A 657 -1.29 39.30 29.76
CA ILE A 657 -1.66 40.61 29.18
C ILE A 657 -2.47 40.26 27.93
#